data_AF-A0A7X9IUF8-F1
#
_entry.id   AF-A0A7X9IUF8-F1
#
_cell.length_a   1.000
_cell.length_b   1.000
_cell.length_c   1.000
_cell.angle_alpha   90.00
_cell.angle_beta   90.00
_cell.angle_gamma   90.00
#
_symmetry.space_group_name_H-M   'P 1'
#
loop_
_entity.id
_entity.type
_entity.pdbx_description
1 polymer ?
#
loop_
_entity_poly.entity_id
_entity_poly.type
_entity_poly.pdbx_seq_one_letter_code
_entity_poly.pdbx_strand_id
1 'polypeptide(L)'
;MTRIRFFAPLLVLLLVPAATHAADTWSYPHPGTALLERTMDGPRHVYGLRVDLCARGITMRATTESEFSRTTASWRSLVGVQGAINADFFDMGGTELPNGLAIGNGDLWHSDTATEGYIVFGGDRAWISPPREVLAAREPWMQQAVGGYPLLVQDGAVPATFSPAPSHCSELHPRTAVGLSRDRQTLWMVVVDGRQPGYSIGMTCAQLAALMVDLGCWTALNLDGGGSTTMVVQGIGEVNRPSGGTERVVSNHLGVFADGTGAPGSCDLWMDEAIIDAGVLDDGGTTDLDGDGRADFCAKAAAGLRCYPSTGAGFGTAWVLEELADAHGWDDETNFATLRLGDVTGDGLVDVCARGNARVFCWPSTGTGFGARIDGPELSDASGWGAPEYFTTIRLADFDGDGLADVCARSSAGWGCWPSTGTGFGGRVAGPAWSDASGWNQPYYYGTVRTGDVDGDGRLDVCARGAAGMFCALSAGTGFADPFAGPAWSDDEGFTDPKYWSTIRLADIDGDGRADLCARTAAGIDCRLSTGTAFGPAIAGPELSDASGWGDMDNAATIRFADLDGDGDLDLCARANAGIRCWPWTGAGFGDAIAGPAWDEASGWSDFRHYATIRLGDLDGDGRADLCGRPPEGVRCHLSTGAGFGPAIEGPALADSVGWHGLPYFSTIRFAGPRPPRCRPATEICNGLDDDCDGETDEGCAAEGGDADADAGGDDGLEDGIPPADADAPAEAVDGPADVAGEVPVVYVYGSDGCGCRTAGGARGPAAWIALAACAVLLRRRRGPAGRR
;
A
#
# COMPACT_ATOMS: atom_id res chain seq x y z
N MET A 1 16.21 -35.09 55.92
CA MET A 1 17.57 -34.89 55.38
C MET A 1 17.61 -35.43 53.95
N THR A 2 17.46 -34.57 52.95
CA THR A 2 17.71 -34.95 51.55
C THR A 2 18.05 -33.69 50.77
N ARG A 3 19.25 -33.62 50.18
CA ARG A 3 19.63 -32.53 49.27
C ARG A 3 19.35 -32.98 47.83
N ILE A 4 18.37 -32.37 47.18
CA ILE A 4 18.21 -32.51 45.73
C ILE A 4 19.26 -31.62 45.07
N ARG A 5 20.03 -32.17 44.11
CA ARG A 5 21.01 -31.43 43.33
C ARG A 5 20.35 -30.98 42.02
N PHE A 6 20.33 -29.68 41.76
CA PHE A 6 20.07 -29.18 40.41
C PHE A 6 21.30 -29.50 39.54
N PHE A 7 21.06 -30.12 38.38
CA PHE A 7 22.00 -30.14 37.27
C PHE A 7 21.60 -29.02 36.31
N ALA A 8 22.47 -28.03 36.15
CA ALA A 8 22.34 -27.07 35.04
C ALA A 8 22.90 -27.73 33.77
N PRO A 9 22.20 -27.66 32.62
CA PRO A 9 22.79 -28.04 31.34
C PRO A 9 23.87 -27.01 30.96
N LEU A 10 25.08 -27.48 30.68
CA LEU A 10 26.15 -26.64 30.17
C LEU A 10 25.85 -26.35 28.69
N LEU A 11 25.33 -25.16 28.39
CA LEU A 11 25.11 -24.72 27.01
C LEU A 11 26.47 -24.48 26.34
N VAL A 12 26.96 -25.49 25.62
CA VAL A 12 28.15 -25.36 24.77
C VAL A 12 27.75 -24.54 23.56
N LEU A 13 28.09 -23.26 23.58
CA LEU A 13 27.88 -22.35 22.47
C LEU A 13 28.81 -22.76 21.31
N LEU A 14 28.28 -23.56 20.38
CA LEU A 14 28.96 -23.88 19.12
C LEU A 14 28.94 -22.62 18.24
N LEU A 15 29.94 -21.76 18.44
CA LEU A 15 30.32 -20.73 17.48
C LEU A 15 30.67 -21.42 16.16
N VAL A 16 29.71 -21.44 15.23
CA VAL A 16 29.98 -21.75 13.83
C VAL A 16 30.91 -20.65 13.33
N PRO A 17 32.14 -20.97 12.86
CA PRO A 17 32.99 -19.95 12.27
C PRO A 17 32.33 -19.45 10.99
N ALA A 18 32.11 -18.14 10.88
CA ALA A 18 31.80 -17.53 9.60
C ALA A 18 32.93 -17.87 8.62
N ALA A 19 32.57 -18.41 7.46
CA ALA A 19 33.54 -18.72 6.42
C ALA A 19 34.23 -17.42 5.98
N THR A 20 35.54 -17.46 5.77
CA THR A 20 36.28 -16.27 5.32
C THR A 20 36.10 -16.13 3.81
N HIS A 21 35.01 -15.45 3.41
CA HIS A 21 34.73 -15.17 2.01
C HIS A 21 35.91 -14.44 1.35
N ALA A 22 36.38 -14.92 0.20
CA ALA A 22 37.20 -14.09 -0.67
C ALA A 22 36.28 -13.07 -1.35
N ALA A 23 36.75 -11.83 -1.49
CA ALA A 23 35.91 -10.69 -1.79
C ALA A 23 35.05 -10.86 -3.07
N ASP A 24 33.77 -10.50 -2.95
CA ASP A 24 32.83 -10.43 -4.05
C ASP A 24 33.31 -9.44 -5.12
N THR A 25 33.28 -9.86 -6.38
CA THR A 25 33.54 -9.02 -7.54
C THR A 25 32.23 -8.77 -8.27
N TRP A 26 31.94 -7.51 -8.57
CA TRP A 26 30.70 -7.09 -9.23
C TRP A 26 30.99 -6.42 -10.56
N SER A 27 30.15 -6.71 -11.56
CA SER A 27 30.13 -6.03 -12.85
C SER A 27 28.70 -5.75 -13.30
N TYR A 28 28.51 -4.76 -14.17
CA TYR A 28 27.19 -4.32 -14.64
C TYR A 28 27.15 -4.47 -16.17
N PRO A 29 26.86 -5.69 -16.68
CA PRO A 29 27.06 -5.99 -18.10
C PRO A 29 25.98 -5.34 -19.00
N HIS A 30 24.77 -5.16 -18.48
CA HIS A 30 23.61 -4.58 -19.18
C HIS A 30 22.74 -3.77 -18.19
N PRO A 31 21.96 -2.76 -18.63
CA PRO A 31 21.00 -2.04 -17.77
C PRO A 31 20.09 -2.98 -16.99
N GLY A 32 19.71 -2.62 -15.76
CA GLY A 32 18.88 -3.48 -14.90
C GLY A 32 19.55 -4.79 -14.43
N THR A 33 20.85 -5.02 -14.71
CA THR A 33 21.55 -6.26 -14.32
C THR A 33 22.88 -6.01 -13.62
N ALA A 34 23.22 -6.89 -12.67
CA ALA A 34 24.51 -6.91 -12.01
C ALA A 34 25.00 -8.36 -11.85
N LEU A 35 26.19 -8.66 -12.38
CA LEU A 35 26.83 -9.97 -12.30
C LEU A 35 27.83 -9.99 -11.14
N LEU A 36 27.55 -10.86 -10.17
CA LEU A 36 28.39 -11.24 -9.04
C LEU A 36 29.29 -12.43 -9.41
N GLU A 37 30.58 -12.31 -9.12
CA GLU A 37 31.52 -13.42 -9.01
C GLU A 37 31.99 -13.54 -7.55
N ARG A 38 31.82 -14.71 -6.93
CA ARG A 38 32.17 -14.97 -5.52
C ARG A 38 32.99 -16.25 -5.39
N THR A 39 34.01 -16.22 -4.53
CA THR A 39 34.81 -17.42 -4.18
C THR A 39 34.77 -17.69 -2.68
N MET A 40 34.24 -18.86 -2.30
CA MET A 40 34.11 -19.28 -0.90
C MET A 40 35.13 -20.35 -0.53
N ASP A 41 35.35 -20.56 0.77
CA ASP A 41 36.09 -21.71 1.30
C ASP A 41 35.59 -23.03 0.68
N GLY A 42 36.50 -23.91 0.26
CA GLY A 42 36.14 -25.20 -0.35
C GLY A 42 37.14 -25.77 -1.38
N PRO A 43 37.69 -24.96 -2.31
CA PRO A 43 37.11 -23.73 -2.85
C PRO A 43 35.73 -23.97 -3.50
N ARG A 44 34.92 -22.91 -3.60
CA ARG A 44 33.67 -22.89 -4.38
C ARG A 44 33.58 -21.61 -5.19
N HIS A 45 33.36 -21.73 -6.50
CA HIS A 45 33.06 -20.59 -7.38
C HIS A 45 31.56 -20.48 -7.61
N VAL A 46 31.04 -19.27 -7.37
CA VAL A 46 29.63 -18.89 -7.46
C VAL A 46 29.52 -17.72 -8.43
N TYR A 47 28.58 -17.81 -9.36
CA TYR A 47 28.25 -16.77 -10.32
C TYR A 47 26.76 -16.46 -10.22
N GLY A 48 26.40 -15.20 -10.00
CA GLY A 48 25.01 -14.78 -9.83
C GLY A 48 24.70 -13.56 -10.67
N LEU A 49 23.73 -13.66 -11.57
CA LEU A 49 23.16 -12.50 -12.24
C LEU A 49 21.95 -12.02 -11.42
N ARG A 50 22.12 -10.88 -10.74
CA ARG A 50 21.03 -10.10 -10.17
C ARG A 50 20.36 -9.33 -11.31
N VAL A 51 19.04 -9.41 -11.36
CA VAL A 51 18.16 -8.76 -12.33
C VAL A 51 17.14 -7.93 -11.55
N ASP A 52 17.04 -6.66 -11.89
CA ASP A 52 15.98 -5.76 -11.46
C ASP A 52 14.81 -5.91 -12.44
N LEU A 53 13.71 -6.52 -11.99
CA LEU A 53 12.53 -6.81 -12.81
C LEU A 53 11.67 -5.58 -13.10
N CYS A 54 11.96 -4.44 -12.46
CA CYS A 54 11.26 -3.17 -12.61
C CYS A 54 12.04 -2.16 -13.47
N ALA A 55 13.34 -2.38 -13.70
CA ALA A 55 14.13 -1.57 -14.61
C ALA A 55 13.62 -1.64 -16.07
N ARG A 56 13.63 -0.49 -16.75
CA ARG A 56 13.10 -0.33 -18.12
C ARG A 56 13.82 -1.26 -19.11
N GLY A 57 13.05 -1.96 -19.94
CA GLY A 57 13.57 -2.93 -20.91
C GLY A 57 13.97 -4.29 -20.34
N ILE A 58 13.65 -4.56 -19.07
CA ILE A 58 13.79 -5.91 -18.49
C ILE A 58 12.54 -6.74 -18.78
N THR A 59 12.72 -7.78 -19.59
CA THR A 59 11.68 -8.78 -19.84
C THR A 59 12.26 -10.19 -19.79
N MET A 60 11.52 -11.12 -19.18
CA MET A 60 11.95 -12.51 -19.02
C MET A 60 11.55 -13.36 -20.23
N ARG A 61 12.30 -14.44 -20.46
CA ARG A 61 12.05 -15.38 -21.57
C ARG A 61 12.44 -16.80 -21.18
N ALA A 62 11.49 -17.73 -21.30
CA ALA A 62 11.71 -19.17 -21.21
C ALA A 62 11.72 -19.80 -22.61
N THR A 63 12.31 -20.98 -22.77
CA THR A 63 12.35 -21.71 -24.05
C THR A 63 10.95 -22.07 -24.56
N THR A 64 10.71 -21.99 -25.89
CA THR A 64 9.49 -22.52 -26.54
C THR A 64 9.68 -23.95 -27.07
N GLU A 65 8.59 -24.65 -27.42
CA GLU A 65 8.64 -26.00 -28.03
C GLU A 65 9.55 -26.08 -29.27
N SER A 66 9.61 -25.00 -30.07
CA SER A 66 10.46 -24.94 -31.28
C SER A 66 11.94 -24.67 -31.02
N GLU A 67 12.29 -24.37 -29.77
CA GLU A 67 13.62 -23.94 -29.34
C GLU A 67 14.32 -24.95 -28.41
N PHE A 68 13.60 -25.95 -27.91
CA PHE A 68 14.09 -26.92 -26.91
C PHE A 68 15.23 -27.82 -27.43
N SER A 69 15.89 -28.52 -26.50
CA SER A 69 17.09 -29.34 -26.75
C SER A 69 18.21 -28.53 -27.39
N ARG A 70 18.78 -27.60 -26.60
CA ARG A 70 19.91 -26.74 -27.01
C ARG A 70 20.91 -26.57 -25.88
N THR A 71 22.11 -26.10 -26.24
CA THR A 71 23.05 -25.58 -25.26
C THR A 71 22.68 -24.14 -24.88
N THR A 72 23.10 -23.69 -23.70
CA THR A 72 22.71 -22.38 -23.16
C THR A 72 23.25 -21.24 -24.02
N ALA A 73 24.49 -21.30 -24.50
CA ALA A 73 25.04 -20.30 -25.41
C ALA A 73 24.35 -20.32 -26.79
N SER A 74 23.93 -21.50 -27.27
CA SER A 74 23.18 -21.64 -28.53
C SER A 74 21.79 -21.03 -28.42
N TRP A 75 21.03 -21.34 -27.36
CA TRP A 75 19.69 -20.78 -27.14
C TRP A 75 19.74 -19.27 -26.88
N ARG A 76 20.68 -18.80 -26.03
CA ARG A 76 20.95 -17.37 -25.78
C ARG A 76 21.21 -16.61 -27.08
N SER A 77 21.95 -17.21 -28.02
CA SER A 77 22.28 -16.60 -29.31
C SER A 77 21.17 -16.71 -30.36
N LEU A 78 20.26 -17.68 -30.22
CA LEU A 78 19.06 -17.81 -31.06
C LEU A 78 17.99 -16.77 -30.69
N VAL A 79 17.75 -16.57 -29.39
CA VAL A 79 16.67 -15.72 -28.87
C VAL A 79 17.13 -14.27 -28.68
N GLY A 80 18.42 -14.03 -28.46
CA GLY A 80 19.02 -12.68 -28.39
C GLY A 80 19.13 -12.07 -27.00
N VAL A 81 18.61 -12.73 -25.96
CA VAL A 81 18.66 -12.30 -24.54
C VAL A 81 20.06 -11.91 -24.06
N GLN A 82 20.14 -11.00 -23.11
CA GLN A 82 21.40 -10.46 -22.58
C GLN A 82 22.05 -11.42 -21.56
N GLY A 83 21.25 -12.12 -20.76
CA GLY A 83 21.70 -13.19 -19.86
C GLY A 83 20.86 -14.46 -20.02
N ALA A 84 21.45 -15.63 -19.77
CA ALA A 84 20.75 -16.92 -19.77
C ALA A 84 21.39 -17.96 -18.84
N ILE A 85 20.57 -18.89 -18.34
CA ILE A 85 20.97 -20.10 -17.62
C ILE A 85 20.28 -21.34 -18.21
N ASN A 86 20.82 -22.53 -17.94
CA ASN A 86 20.05 -23.77 -18.04
C ASN A 86 18.88 -23.76 -17.05
N ALA A 87 17.79 -24.47 -17.36
CA ALA A 87 16.64 -24.56 -16.46
C ALA A 87 16.32 -25.98 -15.97
N ASP A 88 15.17 -26.53 -16.34
CA ASP A 88 14.48 -27.64 -15.68
C ASP A 88 15.22 -28.99 -15.79
N PHE A 89 14.93 -29.89 -14.86
CA PHE A 89 15.29 -31.30 -14.96
C PHE A 89 14.58 -31.93 -16.16
N PHE A 90 15.20 -32.95 -16.78
CA PHE A 90 14.70 -33.47 -18.06
C PHE A 90 15.08 -34.93 -18.33
N ASP A 91 14.34 -35.57 -19.24
CA ASP A 91 14.60 -36.94 -19.70
C ASP A 91 15.80 -37.03 -20.66
N MET A 92 16.99 -37.04 -20.08
CA MET A 92 18.27 -37.36 -20.73
C MET A 92 18.34 -38.77 -21.36
N GLY A 93 17.33 -39.63 -21.17
CA GLY A 93 17.34 -41.03 -21.59
C GLY A 93 16.45 -41.36 -22.79
N GLY A 94 15.56 -40.45 -23.22
CA GLY A 94 14.55 -40.74 -24.23
C GLY A 94 14.02 -39.52 -24.99
N THR A 95 13.22 -38.69 -24.34
CA THR A 95 12.39 -37.66 -24.98
C THR A 95 13.01 -36.26 -25.00
N GLU A 96 14.02 -36.00 -24.17
CA GLU A 96 14.63 -34.67 -23.96
C GLU A 96 13.63 -33.60 -23.46
N LEU A 97 12.41 -33.99 -23.07
CA LEU A 97 11.39 -33.12 -22.48
C LEU A 97 11.70 -32.80 -21.01
N PRO A 98 11.28 -31.62 -20.51
CA PRO A 98 11.48 -31.22 -19.12
C PRO A 98 10.54 -31.99 -18.18
N ASN A 99 10.81 -31.95 -16.88
CA ASN A 99 10.01 -32.63 -15.85
C ASN A 99 8.79 -31.81 -15.40
N GLY A 100 8.94 -30.48 -15.32
CA GLY A 100 7.96 -29.57 -14.73
C GLY A 100 7.23 -28.73 -15.77
N LEU A 101 6.60 -27.66 -15.28
CA LEU A 101 5.85 -26.73 -16.11
C LEU A 101 6.79 -25.99 -17.09
N ALA A 102 6.51 -26.07 -18.39
CA ALA A 102 7.21 -25.30 -19.41
C ALA A 102 6.24 -24.49 -20.27
N ILE A 103 6.38 -23.16 -20.20
CA ILE A 103 5.61 -22.18 -20.99
C ILE A 103 6.61 -21.24 -21.66
N GLY A 104 6.43 -20.94 -22.94
CA GLY A 104 7.22 -19.92 -23.64
C GLY A 104 6.32 -19.08 -24.55
N ASN A 105 6.35 -17.75 -24.39
CA ASN A 105 5.44 -16.80 -25.06
C ASN A 105 3.94 -17.11 -24.86
N GLY A 106 3.56 -17.61 -23.68
CA GLY A 106 2.18 -18.00 -23.35
C GLY A 106 1.76 -19.39 -23.85
N ASP A 107 2.56 -20.02 -24.70
CA ASP A 107 2.33 -21.38 -25.18
C ASP A 107 2.88 -22.41 -24.17
N LEU A 108 1.95 -23.13 -23.55
CA LEU A 108 2.20 -24.29 -22.68
C LEU A 108 2.63 -25.49 -23.54
N TRP A 109 3.88 -25.93 -23.38
CA TRP A 109 4.44 -27.06 -24.14
C TRP A 109 4.96 -28.22 -23.28
N HIS A 110 5.10 -28.04 -21.96
CA HIS A 110 5.14 -29.15 -21.02
C HIS A 110 4.30 -28.87 -19.77
N SER A 111 3.63 -29.89 -19.25
CA SER A 111 2.65 -29.76 -18.17
C SER A 111 3.30 -29.73 -16.79
N ASP A 112 2.65 -29.04 -15.85
CA ASP A 112 2.92 -29.19 -14.42
C ASP A 112 2.68 -30.65 -13.97
N THR A 113 3.52 -31.13 -13.07
CA THR A 113 3.54 -32.49 -12.53
C THR A 113 3.31 -32.56 -11.01
N ALA A 114 3.13 -31.43 -10.32
CA ALA A 114 3.03 -31.28 -8.86
C ALA A 114 4.27 -31.70 -8.05
N THR A 115 5.10 -32.61 -8.58
CA THR A 115 6.38 -33.03 -7.99
C THR A 115 7.53 -32.06 -8.27
N GLU A 116 7.38 -31.21 -9.28
CA GLU A 116 8.25 -30.08 -9.58
C GLU A 116 7.56 -28.79 -9.10
N GLY A 117 8.33 -27.81 -8.63
CA GLY A 117 7.88 -26.43 -8.53
C GLY A 117 8.10 -25.72 -9.86
N TYR A 118 7.81 -24.42 -9.93
CA TYR A 118 8.11 -23.62 -11.12
C TYR A 118 8.33 -22.15 -10.79
N ILE A 119 9.20 -21.50 -11.57
CA ILE A 119 9.24 -20.04 -11.66
C ILE A 119 8.45 -19.59 -12.89
N VAL A 120 7.69 -18.52 -12.79
CA VAL A 120 6.83 -18.00 -13.86
C VAL A 120 6.82 -16.46 -13.90
N PHE A 121 6.70 -15.92 -15.11
CA PHE A 121 6.74 -14.49 -15.39
C PHE A 121 5.69 -14.07 -16.44
N GLY A 122 5.22 -12.83 -16.35
CA GLY A 122 4.44 -12.13 -17.38
C GLY A 122 3.27 -11.33 -16.81
N GLY A 123 2.73 -10.38 -17.58
CA GLY A 123 1.63 -9.52 -17.12
C GLY A 123 1.94 -8.84 -15.78
N ASP A 124 3.16 -8.28 -15.71
CA ASP A 124 3.75 -7.54 -14.59
C ASP A 124 3.66 -8.29 -13.26
N ARG A 125 4.08 -9.56 -13.31
CA ARG A 125 4.21 -10.48 -12.18
C ARG A 125 5.41 -11.41 -12.37
N ALA A 126 6.06 -11.73 -11.25
CA ALA A 126 7.05 -12.79 -11.11
C ALA A 126 6.70 -13.64 -9.88
N TRP A 127 6.64 -14.97 -10.04
CA TRP A 127 6.27 -15.87 -8.95
C TRP A 127 7.04 -17.19 -8.98
N ILE A 128 7.33 -17.74 -7.79
CA ILE A 128 7.83 -19.10 -7.62
C ILE A 128 6.75 -19.92 -6.91
N SER A 129 6.16 -20.88 -7.62
CA SER A 129 5.31 -21.90 -6.98
C SER A 129 6.20 -23.01 -6.40
N PRO A 130 5.98 -23.44 -5.15
CA PRO A 130 6.56 -24.68 -4.65
C PRO A 130 5.98 -25.89 -5.40
N PRO A 131 6.60 -27.09 -5.28
CA PRO A 131 5.96 -28.34 -5.70
C PRO A 131 4.73 -28.60 -4.79
N ARG A 132 3.52 -28.55 -5.35
CA ARG A 132 2.25 -28.65 -4.59
C ARG A 132 1.15 -29.48 -5.28
N GLU A 133 0.02 -28.88 -5.65
CA GLU A 133 -1.01 -29.48 -6.49
C GLU A 133 -0.84 -29.03 -7.95
N VAL A 134 -1.30 -29.85 -8.91
CA VAL A 134 -1.17 -29.55 -10.34
C VAL A 134 -2.05 -28.35 -10.71
N LEU A 135 -1.46 -27.37 -11.39
CA LEU A 135 -2.15 -26.19 -11.91
C LEU A 135 -3.34 -26.57 -12.80
N ALA A 136 -4.56 -26.36 -12.29
CA ALA A 136 -5.80 -26.83 -12.92
C ALA A 136 -6.11 -26.17 -14.29
N ALA A 137 -5.65 -24.93 -14.48
CA ALA A 137 -5.64 -24.22 -15.76
C ALA A 137 -4.54 -23.14 -15.70
N ARG A 138 -3.88 -22.86 -16.84
CA ARG A 138 -2.92 -21.74 -16.90
C ARG A 138 -3.65 -20.40 -16.78
N GLU A 139 -3.10 -19.48 -16.01
CA GLU A 139 -3.63 -18.12 -15.91
C GLU A 139 -3.17 -17.27 -17.12
N PRO A 140 -3.98 -16.31 -17.61
CA PRO A 140 -3.66 -15.57 -18.84
C PRO A 140 -2.36 -14.76 -18.81
N TRP A 141 -1.88 -14.36 -17.62
CA TRP A 141 -0.64 -13.61 -17.46
C TRP A 141 0.63 -14.46 -17.61
N MET A 142 0.54 -15.79 -17.49
CA MET A 142 1.69 -16.70 -17.48
C MET A 142 2.32 -16.80 -18.88
N GLN A 143 3.29 -15.93 -19.18
CA GLN A 143 3.96 -15.89 -20.49
C GLN A 143 5.19 -16.77 -20.58
N GLN A 144 5.91 -16.96 -19.48
CA GLN A 144 7.20 -17.67 -19.45
C GLN A 144 7.28 -18.50 -18.17
N ALA A 145 7.56 -19.80 -18.25
CA ALA A 145 7.71 -20.65 -17.06
C ALA A 145 8.71 -21.79 -17.29
N VAL A 146 9.44 -22.15 -16.22
CA VAL A 146 10.32 -23.34 -16.16
C VAL A 146 10.21 -24.02 -14.79
N GLY A 147 10.27 -25.35 -14.77
CA GLY A 147 10.17 -26.16 -13.56
C GLY A 147 11.49 -26.29 -12.77
N GLY A 148 11.38 -26.86 -11.56
CA GLY A 148 12.52 -27.30 -10.76
C GLY A 148 12.17 -27.72 -9.32
N TYR A 149 13.09 -28.43 -8.66
CA TYR A 149 12.98 -28.89 -7.27
C TYR A 149 14.35 -29.12 -6.61
N PRO A 150 14.46 -29.05 -5.26
CA PRO A 150 13.43 -28.64 -4.31
C PRO A 150 13.22 -27.12 -4.32
N LEU A 151 12.19 -26.68 -3.59
CA LEU A 151 12.19 -25.33 -3.02
C LEU A 151 13.38 -25.21 -2.06
N LEU A 152 14.23 -24.21 -2.27
CA LEU A 152 15.46 -23.96 -1.49
C LEU A 152 15.23 -23.01 -0.34
N VAL A 153 14.44 -21.95 -0.56
CA VAL A 153 14.14 -20.91 0.42
C VAL A 153 12.63 -20.67 0.39
N GLN A 154 12.04 -20.54 1.56
CA GLN A 154 10.65 -20.18 1.77
C GLN A 154 10.60 -19.16 2.91
N ASP A 155 9.84 -18.08 2.73
CA ASP A 155 9.60 -17.07 3.75
C ASP A 155 10.90 -16.50 4.35
N GLY A 156 11.88 -16.22 3.48
CA GLY A 156 13.22 -15.73 3.84
C GLY A 156 14.14 -16.76 4.51
N ALA A 157 13.67 -17.99 4.76
CA ALA A 157 14.36 -19.00 5.54
C ALA A 157 14.64 -20.29 4.74
N VAL A 158 15.65 -21.05 5.18
CA VAL A 158 15.90 -22.40 4.67
C VAL A 158 14.87 -23.37 5.27
N PRO A 159 14.06 -24.08 4.46
CA PRO A 159 13.05 -25.02 4.98
C PRO A 159 13.66 -26.13 5.85
N ALA A 160 12.95 -26.49 6.92
CA ALA A 160 13.40 -27.52 7.86
C ALA A 160 13.63 -28.90 7.21
N THR A 161 12.92 -29.19 6.10
CA THR A 161 13.16 -30.35 5.23
C THR A 161 12.85 -29.99 3.78
N PHE A 162 13.75 -30.31 2.86
CA PHE A 162 13.46 -30.29 1.43
C PHE A 162 12.54 -31.46 1.06
N SER A 163 11.34 -31.17 0.53
CA SER A 163 10.36 -32.19 0.14
C SER A 163 9.43 -31.65 -0.96
N PRO A 164 9.29 -32.33 -2.12
CA PRO A 164 10.15 -33.39 -2.62
C PRO A 164 11.61 -32.90 -2.80
N ALA A 165 12.57 -33.82 -2.80
CA ALA A 165 13.98 -33.50 -2.99
C ALA A 165 14.67 -34.56 -3.87
N PRO A 166 15.60 -34.17 -4.76
CA PRO A 166 16.35 -35.10 -5.59
C PRO A 166 17.33 -35.92 -4.74
N SER A 167 17.64 -37.13 -5.18
CA SER A 167 18.53 -38.07 -4.45
C SER A 167 19.91 -37.49 -4.10
N HIS A 168 20.41 -36.58 -4.95
CA HIS A 168 21.71 -35.93 -4.81
C HIS A 168 21.66 -34.60 -4.04
N CYS A 169 20.56 -34.30 -3.33
CA CYS A 169 20.38 -33.03 -2.61
C CYS A 169 21.35 -32.87 -1.42
N SER A 170 21.80 -33.97 -0.83
CA SER A 170 22.84 -34.04 0.21
C SER A 170 24.28 -34.10 -0.33
N GLU A 171 24.47 -34.15 -1.65
CA GLU A 171 25.79 -34.27 -2.28
C GLU A 171 26.37 -32.92 -2.75
N LEU A 172 27.70 -32.81 -2.75
CA LEU A 172 28.43 -31.66 -3.30
C LEU A 172 28.43 -31.76 -4.83
N HIS A 173 27.66 -30.89 -5.49
CA HIS A 173 27.51 -30.86 -6.94
C HIS A 173 27.57 -29.41 -7.46
N PRO A 174 27.87 -29.20 -8.76
CA PRO A 174 27.44 -28.00 -9.45
C PRO A 174 25.93 -27.81 -9.31
N ARG A 175 25.48 -26.56 -9.19
CA ARG A 175 24.08 -26.20 -8.96
C ARG A 175 23.65 -25.06 -9.87
N THR A 176 22.39 -25.06 -10.25
CA THR A 176 21.70 -23.92 -10.85
C THR A 176 20.46 -23.63 -10.01
N ALA A 177 20.17 -22.35 -9.76
CA ALA A 177 19.03 -21.92 -8.95
C ALA A 177 18.50 -20.57 -9.42
N VAL A 178 17.25 -20.29 -9.05
CA VAL A 178 16.61 -18.98 -9.17
C VAL A 178 16.00 -18.58 -7.84
N GLY A 179 15.90 -17.28 -7.57
CA GLY A 179 15.21 -16.76 -6.39
C GLY A 179 14.67 -15.36 -6.60
N LEU A 180 13.59 -15.05 -5.90
CA LEU A 180 12.97 -13.72 -5.85
C LEU A 180 13.19 -13.12 -4.46
N SER A 181 13.42 -11.81 -4.39
CA SER A 181 13.29 -11.00 -3.17
C SER A 181 11.84 -11.01 -2.65
N ARG A 182 11.61 -10.50 -1.43
CA ARG A 182 10.26 -10.45 -0.80
C ARG A 182 9.29 -9.65 -1.66
N ASP A 183 9.76 -8.50 -2.12
CA ASP A 183 9.11 -7.59 -3.07
C ASP A 183 8.95 -8.15 -4.49
N ARG A 184 9.62 -9.26 -4.83
CA ARG A 184 9.67 -9.87 -6.18
C ARG A 184 10.17 -8.94 -7.29
N GLN A 185 10.74 -7.77 -6.94
CA GLN A 185 11.35 -6.82 -7.86
C GLN A 185 12.80 -7.21 -8.20
N THR A 186 13.47 -8.01 -7.37
CA THR A 186 14.79 -8.58 -7.68
C THR A 186 14.67 -10.08 -7.98
N LEU A 187 15.09 -10.47 -9.19
CA LEU A 187 15.39 -11.86 -9.55
C LEU A 187 16.89 -12.14 -9.42
N TRP A 188 17.23 -13.25 -8.78
CA TRP A 188 18.55 -13.85 -8.84
C TRP A 188 18.53 -15.07 -9.75
N MET A 189 19.46 -15.12 -10.71
CA MET A 189 19.80 -16.30 -11.50
C MET A 189 21.21 -16.74 -11.07
N VAL A 190 21.37 -17.93 -10.49
CA VAL A 190 22.62 -18.34 -9.82
C VAL A 190 23.12 -19.69 -10.35
N VAL A 191 24.42 -19.76 -10.64
CA VAL A 191 25.14 -21.02 -10.88
C VAL A 191 26.33 -21.17 -9.93
N VAL A 192 26.61 -22.41 -9.55
CA VAL A 192 27.74 -22.79 -8.69
C VAL A 192 28.50 -23.90 -9.39
N ASP A 193 29.79 -23.72 -9.65
CA ASP A 193 30.63 -24.76 -10.25
C ASP A 193 30.94 -25.88 -9.25
N GLY A 194 31.33 -27.06 -9.73
CA GLY A 194 31.57 -28.20 -8.84
C GLY A 194 32.14 -29.44 -9.53
N ARG A 195 32.42 -30.49 -8.74
CA ARG A 195 33.08 -31.74 -9.20
C ARG A 195 34.44 -31.51 -9.88
N GLN A 196 35.10 -30.36 -9.64
CA GLN A 196 36.36 -29.95 -10.28
C GLN A 196 37.47 -29.79 -9.22
N PRO A 197 38.25 -30.84 -8.94
CA PRO A 197 39.26 -30.83 -7.87
C PRO A 197 40.25 -29.67 -8.00
N GLY A 198 40.39 -28.88 -6.92
CA GLY A 198 41.29 -27.71 -6.89
C GLY A 198 40.75 -26.44 -7.54
N TYR A 199 39.52 -26.45 -8.07
CA TYR A 199 38.85 -25.25 -8.60
C TYR A 199 37.49 -25.03 -7.93
N SER A 200 36.54 -25.97 -8.05
CA SER A 200 35.28 -25.89 -7.30
C SER A 200 34.77 -27.27 -6.91
N ILE A 201 34.41 -27.44 -5.63
CA ILE A 201 33.81 -28.68 -5.12
C ILE A 201 32.28 -28.73 -5.29
N GLY A 202 31.62 -27.57 -5.40
CA GLY A 202 30.16 -27.46 -5.45
C GLY A 202 29.47 -27.39 -4.10
N MET A 203 28.15 -27.52 -4.09
CA MET A 203 27.28 -27.35 -2.92
C MET A 203 26.23 -28.45 -2.78
N THR A 204 25.81 -28.70 -1.54
CA THR A 204 24.55 -29.39 -1.22
C THR A 204 23.37 -28.42 -1.35
N CYS A 205 22.13 -28.91 -1.40
CA CYS A 205 20.94 -28.05 -1.37
C CYS A 205 20.92 -27.11 -0.16
N ALA A 206 21.34 -27.58 1.03
CA ALA A 206 21.37 -26.76 2.24
C ALA A 206 22.40 -25.61 2.16
N GLN A 207 23.53 -25.84 1.50
CA GLN A 207 24.55 -24.80 1.26
C GLN A 207 24.09 -23.80 0.20
N LEU A 208 23.41 -24.29 -0.85
CA LEU A 208 22.81 -23.45 -1.88
C LEU A 208 21.65 -22.61 -1.33
N ALA A 209 20.78 -23.18 -0.50
CA ALA A 209 19.69 -22.47 0.17
C ALA A 209 20.23 -21.35 1.09
N ALA A 210 21.24 -21.63 1.91
CA ALA A 210 21.88 -20.62 2.73
C ALA A 210 22.54 -19.51 1.89
N LEU A 211 23.11 -19.84 0.72
CA LEU A 211 23.59 -18.84 -0.24
C LEU A 211 22.44 -17.99 -0.81
N MET A 212 21.30 -18.58 -1.18
CA MET A 212 20.17 -17.81 -1.71
C MET A 212 19.59 -16.84 -0.67
N VAL A 213 19.55 -17.23 0.62
CA VAL A 213 19.21 -16.32 1.74
C VAL A 213 20.23 -15.20 1.89
N ASP A 214 21.54 -15.51 1.85
CA ASP A 214 22.63 -14.52 1.92
C ASP A 214 22.64 -13.52 0.73
N LEU A 215 22.10 -13.94 -0.42
CA LEU A 215 21.85 -13.07 -1.57
C LEU A 215 20.53 -12.27 -1.49
N GLY A 216 19.74 -12.43 -0.43
CA GLY A 216 18.49 -11.69 -0.19
C GLY A 216 17.24 -12.27 -0.86
N CYS A 217 17.24 -13.57 -1.21
CA CYS A 217 16.04 -14.22 -1.75
C CYS A 217 15.06 -14.56 -0.62
N TRP A 218 13.79 -14.19 -0.79
CA TRP A 218 12.67 -14.58 0.07
C TRP A 218 12.12 -15.97 -0.29
N THR A 219 12.07 -16.26 -1.60
CA THR A 219 11.69 -17.57 -2.14
C THR A 219 12.71 -17.99 -3.20
N ALA A 220 13.14 -19.25 -3.20
CA ALA A 220 14.11 -19.75 -4.18
C ALA A 220 13.87 -21.21 -4.58
N LEU A 221 14.20 -21.55 -5.82
CA LEU A 221 13.99 -22.86 -6.45
C LEU A 221 15.30 -23.39 -7.04
N ASN A 222 15.59 -24.67 -6.83
CA ASN A 222 16.72 -25.36 -7.47
C ASN A 222 16.31 -25.85 -8.87
N LEU A 223 17.16 -25.62 -9.86
CA LEU A 223 17.01 -26.06 -11.25
C LEU A 223 17.96 -27.24 -11.56
N ASP A 224 18.00 -27.77 -12.79
CA ASP A 224 18.93 -28.86 -13.12
C ASP A 224 20.39 -28.45 -12.92
N GLY A 225 21.18 -29.39 -12.42
CA GLY A 225 22.52 -29.12 -11.91
C GLY A 225 23.61 -29.95 -12.59
N GLY A 226 24.74 -30.06 -11.90
CA GLY A 226 25.78 -31.02 -12.25
C GLY A 226 26.39 -30.80 -13.64
N GLY A 227 25.99 -31.64 -14.60
CA GLY A 227 26.50 -31.58 -15.97
C GLY A 227 25.85 -30.49 -16.84
N SER A 228 24.72 -29.94 -16.38
CA SER A 228 23.91 -28.96 -17.11
C SER A 228 24.23 -27.51 -16.71
N THR A 229 24.76 -27.30 -15.48
CA THR A 229 25.05 -26.00 -14.87
C THR A 229 25.89 -25.09 -15.77
N THR A 230 25.21 -24.13 -16.38
CA THR A 230 25.77 -23.19 -17.36
C THR A 230 25.06 -21.84 -17.23
N MET A 231 25.82 -20.75 -17.17
CA MET A 231 25.36 -19.36 -17.29
C MET A 231 26.13 -18.65 -18.40
N VAL A 232 25.43 -17.88 -19.23
CA VAL A 232 25.98 -17.17 -20.38
C VAL A 232 25.51 -15.72 -20.37
N VAL A 233 26.43 -14.77 -20.50
CA VAL A 233 26.15 -13.32 -20.53
C VAL A 233 26.71 -12.70 -21.82
N GLN A 234 25.89 -11.89 -22.50
CA GLN A 234 26.30 -11.19 -23.72
C GLN A 234 27.47 -10.24 -23.44
N GLY A 235 28.51 -10.32 -24.28
CA GLY A 235 29.76 -9.58 -24.11
C GLY A 235 30.83 -10.31 -23.29
N ILE A 236 30.44 -11.30 -22.49
CA ILE A 236 31.36 -12.09 -21.64
C ILE A 236 31.54 -13.52 -22.21
N GLY A 237 30.43 -14.20 -22.54
CA GLY A 237 30.41 -15.61 -22.93
C GLY A 237 29.88 -16.52 -21.82
N GLU A 238 30.33 -17.78 -21.78
CA GLU A 238 30.18 -18.66 -20.61
C GLU A 238 30.91 -18.02 -19.42
N VAL A 239 30.19 -17.76 -18.31
CA VAL A 239 30.78 -17.09 -17.13
C VAL A 239 31.33 -18.07 -16.10
N ASN A 240 30.68 -19.22 -15.96
CA ASN A 240 31.13 -20.34 -15.13
C ASN A 240 31.90 -21.38 -15.98
N ARG A 241 32.46 -22.42 -15.35
CA ARG A 241 33.13 -23.52 -16.05
C ARG A 241 32.33 -24.82 -15.92
N PRO A 242 31.56 -25.22 -16.94
CA PRO A 242 30.78 -26.45 -16.92
C PRO A 242 31.56 -27.69 -16.46
N SER A 243 30.95 -28.53 -15.60
CA SER A 243 31.68 -29.64 -14.95
C SER A 243 32.13 -30.76 -15.90
N GLY A 244 31.55 -30.82 -17.12
CA GLY A 244 31.99 -31.71 -18.20
C GLY A 244 33.14 -31.15 -19.07
N GLY A 245 33.55 -29.89 -18.87
CA GLY A 245 34.56 -29.21 -19.68
C GLY A 245 34.02 -28.45 -20.91
N THR A 246 32.74 -28.64 -21.25
CA THR A 246 31.95 -27.85 -22.21
C THR A 246 30.52 -27.73 -21.68
N GLU A 247 29.76 -26.73 -22.15
CA GLU A 247 28.30 -26.70 -21.96
C GLU A 247 27.63 -27.97 -22.53
N ARG A 248 26.42 -28.25 -22.04
CA ARG A 248 25.61 -29.43 -22.39
C ARG A 248 24.35 -29.00 -23.12
N VAL A 249 23.84 -29.86 -24.00
CA VAL A 249 22.46 -29.76 -24.50
C VAL A 249 21.49 -30.07 -23.35
N VAL A 250 20.59 -29.14 -23.05
CA VAL A 250 19.55 -29.23 -22.02
C VAL A 250 18.18 -28.98 -22.64
N SER A 251 17.12 -29.42 -21.96
CA SER A 251 15.75 -29.29 -22.48
C SER A 251 15.34 -27.83 -22.68
N ASN A 252 15.36 -27.04 -21.61
CA ASN A 252 14.92 -25.65 -21.59
C ASN A 252 15.88 -24.75 -20.79
N HIS A 253 15.62 -23.45 -20.91
CA HIS A 253 16.45 -22.34 -20.45
C HIS A 253 15.58 -21.23 -19.88
N LEU A 254 16.17 -20.40 -19.02
CA LEU A 254 15.63 -19.10 -18.63
C LEU A 254 16.63 -18.02 -19.02
N GLY A 255 16.15 -16.92 -19.60
CA GLY A 255 16.95 -15.76 -19.96
C GLY A 255 16.23 -14.44 -19.77
N VAL A 256 17.00 -13.36 -19.81
CA VAL A 256 16.58 -11.99 -19.56
C VAL A 256 16.98 -11.09 -20.74
N PHE A 257 16.00 -10.41 -21.35
CA PHE A 257 16.27 -9.23 -22.16
C PHE A 257 16.54 -8.05 -21.23
N ALA A 258 17.54 -7.24 -21.57
CA ALA A 258 18.04 -6.14 -20.75
C ALA A 258 18.64 -5.04 -21.65
N ASP A 259 17.85 -4.51 -22.58
CA ASP A 259 18.32 -3.48 -23.52
C ASP A 259 18.26 -2.04 -22.98
N GLY A 260 17.57 -1.83 -21.85
CA GLY A 260 17.41 -0.53 -21.20
C GLY A 260 16.27 0.34 -21.77
N THR A 261 15.39 -0.21 -22.62
CA THR A 261 14.37 0.56 -23.35
C THR A 261 12.97 -0.06 -23.29
N GLY A 262 11.93 0.78 -23.22
CA GLY A 262 10.54 0.35 -23.06
C GLY A 262 10.08 0.30 -21.60
N ALA A 263 9.04 -0.48 -21.30
CA ALA A 263 8.61 -0.77 -19.93
C ALA A 263 9.37 -1.99 -19.37
N PRO A 264 9.39 -2.23 -18.05
CA PRO A 264 9.53 -3.59 -17.54
C PRO A 264 8.35 -4.46 -18.04
N GLY A 265 8.49 -5.80 -17.97
CA GLY A 265 7.39 -6.73 -18.29
C GLY A 265 7.15 -7.79 -17.23
N SER A 266 7.62 -7.57 -16.00
CA SER A 266 7.67 -8.57 -14.93
C SER A 266 7.81 -7.98 -13.51
N CYS A 267 7.56 -6.68 -13.32
CA CYS A 267 7.62 -6.01 -12.01
C CYS A 267 6.32 -6.27 -11.26
N ASP A 268 6.33 -6.90 -10.08
CA ASP A 268 5.09 -7.25 -9.38
C ASP A 268 4.43 -6.02 -8.74
N LEU A 269 3.51 -5.40 -9.48
CA LEU A 269 2.75 -4.21 -9.07
C LEU A 269 1.77 -4.50 -7.92
N TRP A 270 1.67 -5.74 -7.45
CA TRP A 270 0.80 -6.08 -6.31
C TRP A 270 1.29 -5.46 -4.97
N MET A 271 2.54 -5.00 -4.95
CA MET A 271 3.07 -4.16 -3.86
C MET A 271 2.56 -2.72 -3.90
N ASP A 272 2.19 -2.20 -5.09
CA ASP A 272 1.61 -0.87 -5.21
C ASP A 272 0.30 -0.77 -4.42
N GLU A 273 -0.44 -1.88 -4.24
CA GLU A 273 -1.67 -1.88 -3.42
C GLU A 273 -1.37 -1.52 -1.97
N ALA A 274 -0.46 -2.24 -1.32
CA ALA A 274 -0.11 -2.04 0.08
C ALA A 274 0.58 -0.69 0.34
N ILE A 275 1.19 -0.10 -0.69
CA ILE A 275 2.10 1.06 -0.56
C ILE A 275 1.45 2.35 -1.08
N ILE A 276 0.56 2.27 -2.08
CA ILE A 276 -0.40 3.35 -2.37
C ILE A 276 -1.36 3.47 -1.20
N ASP A 277 -1.87 2.38 -0.61
CA ASP A 277 -2.76 2.46 0.56
C ASP A 277 -2.03 2.95 1.83
N ALA A 278 -0.73 2.69 1.96
CA ALA A 278 0.13 3.35 2.95
C ALA A 278 0.38 4.85 2.63
N GLY A 279 0.16 5.28 1.39
CA GLY A 279 0.28 6.66 0.91
C GLY A 279 -1.05 7.36 0.65
N VAL A 280 -2.18 6.74 1.01
CA VAL A 280 -3.51 7.34 1.09
C VAL A 280 -3.79 7.56 2.56
N LEU A 281 -3.80 8.83 2.96
CA LEU A 281 -4.49 9.25 4.15
C LEU A 281 -5.93 9.52 3.69
N ASP A 282 -6.84 8.69 4.17
CA ASP A 282 -8.28 8.95 4.12
C ASP A 282 -8.57 10.19 5.01
N ASP A 283 -9.68 10.87 4.77
CA ASP A 283 -9.85 12.33 4.99
C ASP A 283 -9.59 12.93 6.38
N GLY A 284 -9.54 12.13 7.44
CA GLY A 284 -9.22 12.58 8.81
C GLY A 284 -7.75 12.41 9.24
N GLY A 285 -6.88 11.86 8.38
CA GLY A 285 -5.53 11.44 8.74
C GLY A 285 -4.46 12.53 8.74
N THR A 286 -4.50 13.47 9.70
CA THR A 286 -3.37 14.38 9.99
C THR A 286 -2.14 13.62 10.52
N THR A 287 -0.94 14.22 10.41
CA THR A 287 0.28 13.76 11.07
C THR A 287 0.85 14.78 12.05
N ASP A 288 0.05 15.66 12.63
CA ASP A 288 0.40 16.53 13.77
C ASP A 288 0.39 15.72 15.08
N LEU A 289 1.55 15.33 15.63
CA LEU A 289 1.59 14.54 16.87
C LEU A 289 1.79 15.38 18.13
N ASP A 290 2.27 16.63 18.07
CA ASP A 290 2.34 17.51 19.25
C ASP A 290 1.20 18.53 19.40
N GLY A 291 0.27 18.59 18.44
CA GLY A 291 -0.90 19.45 18.45
C GLY A 291 -0.53 20.91 18.17
N ASP A 292 0.51 21.14 17.37
CA ASP A 292 1.12 22.46 17.15
C ASP A 292 0.63 23.18 15.87
N GLY A 293 -0.23 22.50 15.11
CA GLY A 293 -0.85 22.96 13.86
C GLY A 293 -0.13 22.49 12.59
N ARG A 294 0.98 21.73 12.69
CA ARG A 294 1.83 21.35 11.55
C ARG A 294 1.90 19.83 11.33
N ALA A 295 2.18 19.45 10.09
CA ALA A 295 2.46 18.08 9.69
C ALA A 295 3.84 17.61 10.19
N ASP A 296 3.88 16.60 11.06
CA ASP A 296 5.14 15.94 11.39
C ASP A 296 5.50 14.88 10.36
N PHE A 297 6.80 14.63 10.18
CA PHE A 297 7.27 13.59 9.28
C PHE A 297 7.48 12.27 10.02
N CYS A 298 6.62 11.27 9.79
CA CYS A 298 6.74 9.93 10.36
C CYS A 298 7.20 8.89 9.34
N ALA A 299 8.16 8.04 9.69
CA ALA A 299 8.54 6.87 8.89
C ALA A 299 9.16 5.75 9.74
N LYS A 300 8.84 4.48 9.44
CA LYS A 300 9.39 3.34 10.19
C LYS A 300 10.85 3.11 9.80
N ALA A 301 11.73 2.98 10.79
CA ALA A 301 13.14 2.69 10.61
C ALA A 301 13.49 1.33 11.24
N ALA A 302 14.68 0.79 10.94
CA ALA A 302 15.12 -0.48 11.49
C ALA A 302 15.15 -0.55 13.03
N ALA A 303 15.31 0.62 13.68
CA ALA A 303 15.37 0.79 15.13
C ALA A 303 14.03 1.23 15.77
N GLY A 304 12.93 1.24 15.02
CA GLY A 304 11.62 1.73 15.49
C GLY A 304 11.01 2.76 14.56
N LEU A 305 9.75 3.14 14.81
CA LEU A 305 9.15 4.30 14.15
C LEU A 305 9.87 5.57 14.58
N ARG A 306 10.10 6.46 13.62
CA ARG A 306 10.62 7.81 13.87
C ARG A 306 9.61 8.83 13.38
N CYS A 307 9.13 9.66 14.28
CA CYS A 307 8.34 10.85 13.95
C CYS A 307 9.20 12.07 14.29
N TYR A 308 9.31 12.98 13.33
CA TYR A 308 10.14 14.18 13.40
C TYR A 308 9.21 15.38 13.45
N PRO A 309 9.02 16.03 14.62
CA PRO A 309 8.14 17.18 14.73
C PRO A 309 8.52 18.30 13.77
N SER A 310 7.56 19.02 13.23
CA SER A 310 7.88 20.20 12.41
C SER A 310 8.52 21.32 13.25
N THR A 311 9.20 22.25 12.58
CA THR A 311 9.65 23.52 13.18
C THR A 311 9.30 24.73 12.30
N GLY A 312 8.39 24.55 11.33
CA GLY A 312 8.03 25.56 10.33
C GLY A 312 9.19 26.07 9.45
N ALA A 313 10.28 25.32 9.38
CA ALA A 313 11.45 25.65 8.54
C ALA A 313 12.30 24.40 8.21
N GLY A 314 11.75 23.20 8.42
CA GLY A 314 12.46 21.95 8.61
C GLY A 314 11.89 21.19 9.81
N PHE A 315 12.66 20.23 10.33
CA PHE A 315 12.18 19.26 11.33
C PHE A 315 13.09 19.14 12.54
N GLY A 316 12.48 18.80 13.68
CA GLY A 316 13.10 18.66 14.99
C GLY A 316 13.85 17.35 15.22
N THR A 317 14.02 17.00 16.50
CA THR A 317 14.64 15.73 16.90
C THR A 317 13.60 14.62 16.88
N ALA A 318 13.89 13.50 16.21
CA ALA A 318 12.98 12.38 16.13
C ALA A 318 12.56 11.85 17.51
N TRP A 319 11.25 11.77 17.73
CA TRP A 319 10.68 10.83 18.68
C TRP A 319 10.88 9.41 18.14
N VAL A 320 11.20 8.45 19.00
CA VAL A 320 11.52 7.08 18.60
C VAL A 320 10.65 6.09 19.37
N LEU A 321 9.88 5.31 18.63
CA LEU A 321 9.07 4.22 19.17
C LEU A 321 9.75 2.88 18.85
N GLU A 322 10.63 2.45 19.77
CA GLU A 322 11.47 1.25 19.62
C GLU A 322 10.65 -0.05 19.52
N GLU A 323 9.39 -0.09 20.00
CA GLU A 323 8.52 -1.26 19.84
C GLU A 323 8.28 -1.64 18.38
N LEU A 324 8.37 -0.69 17.44
CA LEU A 324 8.18 -0.88 15.98
C LEU A 324 9.48 -1.23 15.22
N ALA A 325 10.50 -1.73 15.92
CA ALA A 325 11.80 -2.10 15.35
C ALA A 325 11.81 -3.47 14.65
N ASP A 326 12.77 -3.68 13.74
CA ASP A 326 12.97 -4.95 13.03
C ASP A 326 13.40 -6.06 13.99
N ALA A 327 14.11 -5.70 15.06
CA ALA A 327 14.43 -6.58 16.18
C ALA A 327 13.18 -7.14 16.91
N HIS A 328 11.99 -6.66 16.56
CA HIS A 328 10.69 -7.09 17.06
C HIS A 328 9.74 -7.60 15.95
N GLY A 329 10.23 -7.77 14.71
CA GLY A 329 9.46 -8.33 13.58
C GLY A 329 8.63 -7.33 12.80
N TRP A 330 8.90 -6.03 12.93
CA TRP A 330 8.21 -4.97 12.21
C TRP A 330 8.85 -4.62 10.85
N ASP A 331 9.85 -5.38 10.41
CA ASP A 331 10.25 -5.50 9.01
C ASP A 331 9.30 -6.41 8.20
N ASP A 332 8.31 -7.04 8.85
CA ASP A 332 7.25 -7.76 8.17
C ASP A 332 6.17 -6.82 7.60
N GLU A 333 5.90 -6.98 6.31
CA GLU A 333 4.90 -6.24 5.52
C GLU A 333 3.47 -6.38 6.04
N THR A 334 3.13 -7.57 6.56
CA THR A 334 1.83 -7.85 7.20
C THR A 334 1.63 -7.05 8.50
N ASN A 335 2.71 -6.42 8.98
CA ASN A 335 2.73 -5.50 10.10
C ASN A 335 2.94 -4.04 9.61
N PHE A 336 4.05 -3.71 8.93
CA PHE A 336 4.41 -2.31 8.64
C PHE A 336 3.47 -1.59 7.65
N ALA A 337 2.84 -2.31 6.71
CA ALA A 337 1.91 -1.69 5.76
C ALA A 337 0.62 -1.17 6.46
N THR A 338 0.35 -1.66 7.66
CA THR A 338 -0.86 -1.34 8.46
C THR A 338 -0.70 -0.10 9.35
N LEU A 339 0.44 0.59 9.31
CA LEU A 339 0.66 1.81 10.10
C LEU A 339 -0.33 2.90 9.65
N ARG A 340 -1.15 3.37 10.58
CA ARG A 340 -2.16 4.43 10.44
C ARG A 340 -1.99 5.44 11.59
N LEU A 341 -2.55 6.63 11.42
CA LEU A 341 -2.51 7.73 12.39
C LEU A 341 -3.93 8.27 12.61
N GLY A 342 -4.23 8.70 13.83
CA GLY A 342 -5.51 9.29 14.24
C GLY A 342 -5.70 9.18 15.77
N ASP A 343 -6.38 10.14 16.40
CA ASP A 343 -6.62 10.13 17.85
C ASP A 343 -7.53 8.95 18.24
N VAL A 344 -7.04 8.00 19.04
CA VAL A 344 -7.86 6.91 19.61
C VAL A 344 -8.14 7.10 21.10
N THR A 345 -7.67 8.20 21.71
CA THR A 345 -7.87 8.55 23.12
C THR A 345 -8.97 9.58 23.37
N GLY A 346 -9.21 10.48 22.41
CA GLY A 346 -10.09 11.65 22.55
C GLY A 346 -9.42 12.80 23.31
N ASP A 347 -8.09 12.96 23.18
CA ASP A 347 -7.33 14.05 23.80
C ASP A 347 -6.91 15.16 22.83
N GLY A 348 -7.18 15.00 21.53
CA GLY A 348 -6.90 15.94 20.46
C GLY A 348 -5.55 15.72 19.76
N LEU A 349 -4.76 14.73 20.17
CA LEU A 349 -3.46 14.41 19.58
C LEU A 349 -3.52 13.15 18.71
N VAL A 350 -2.66 13.12 17.69
CA VAL A 350 -2.65 12.01 16.72
C VAL A 350 -1.89 10.81 17.26
N ASP A 351 -2.60 9.71 17.48
CA ASP A 351 -2.00 8.45 17.94
C ASP A 351 -1.47 7.60 16.76
N VAL A 352 -0.47 6.77 17.04
CA VAL A 352 0.06 5.80 16.07
C VAL A 352 -0.58 4.45 16.31
N CYS A 353 -1.33 3.91 15.35
CA CYS A 353 -1.79 2.51 15.39
C CYS A 353 -1.14 1.67 14.29
N ALA A 354 -0.81 0.42 14.63
CA ALA A 354 -0.38 -0.58 13.66
C ALA A 354 -0.76 -1.99 14.12
N ARG A 355 -1.06 -2.86 13.15
CA ARG A 355 -1.25 -4.29 13.36
C ARG A 355 0.10 -4.99 13.56
N GLY A 356 0.24 -5.75 14.64
CA GLY A 356 1.23 -6.82 14.75
C GLY A 356 0.58 -8.20 14.57
N ASN A 357 1.41 -9.25 14.46
CA ASN A 357 1.01 -10.66 14.25
C ASN A 357 -0.14 -11.18 15.15
N ALA A 358 -0.36 -10.57 16.32
CA ALA A 358 -1.37 -10.96 17.30
C ALA A 358 -2.62 -10.05 17.39
N ARG A 359 -2.52 -8.76 17.02
CA ARG A 359 -3.60 -7.75 17.17
C ARG A 359 -3.17 -6.39 16.62
N VAL A 360 -4.12 -5.47 16.52
CA VAL A 360 -3.80 -4.04 16.45
C VAL A 360 -3.22 -3.57 17.78
N PHE A 361 -2.26 -2.67 17.72
CA PHE A 361 -1.67 -1.94 18.83
C PHE A 361 -1.73 -0.45 18.51
N CYS A 362 -2.03 0.38 19.50
CA CYS A 362 -1.99 1.83 19.38
C CYS A 362 -1.07 2.41 20.45
N TRP A 363 -0.26 3.39 20.09
CA TRP A 363 0.65 4.10 20.98
C TRP A 363 0.21 5.57 21.00
N PRO A 364 -0.44 6.02 22.08
CA PRO A 364 -0.93 7.37 22.13
C PRO A 364 0.18 8.41 22.03
N SER A 365 -0.13 9.61 21.55
CA SER A 365 0.78 10.74 21.72
C SER A 365 0.82 11.20 23.20
N THR A 366 1.74 12.11 23.51
CA THR A 366 1.81 12.87 24.78
C THR A 366 2.26 14.32 24.55
N GLY A 367 2.11 14.84 23.33
CA GLY A 367 2.60 16.18 22.94
C GLY A 367 4.13 16.33 22.94
N THR A 368 4.86 15.25 23.22
CA THR A 368 6.30 15.26 23.52
C THR A 368 6.98 13.89 23.30
N GLY A 369 6.26 12.91 22.78
CA GLY A 369 6.65 11.50 22.74
C GLY A 369 5.42 10.57 22.69
N PHE A 370 5.65 9.29 22.94
CA PHE A 370 4.61 8.25 22.92
C PHE A 370 4.27 7.74 24.33
N GLY A 371 2.97 7.54 24.56
CA GLY A 371 2.38 7.09 25.82
C GLY A 371 2.39 5.57 26.02
N ALA A 372 1.56 5.11 26.96
CA ALA A 372 1.42 3.69 27.25
C ALA A 372 0.53 3.00 26.21
N ARG A 373 1.06 1.96 25.56
CA ARG A 373 0.39 1.24 24.47
C ARG A 373 -0.99 0.69 24.85
N ILE A 374 -1.99 1.00 24.03
CA ILE A 374 -3.33 0.43 24.04
C ILE A 374 -3.35 -0.83 23.15
N ASP A 375 -3.93 -1.91 23.68
CA ASP A 375 -4.10 -3.18 22.96
C ASP A 375 -5.45 -3.19 22.22
N GLY A 376 -5.40 -3.26 20.89
CA GLY A 376 -6.56 -3.25 19.99
C GLY A 376 -7.15 -4.63 19.67
N PRO A 377 -8.08 -4.70 18.70
CA PRO A 377 -8.76 -5.94 18.33
C PRO A 377 -7.81 -7.04 17.84
N GLU A 378 -8.19 -8.30 18.10
CA GLU A 378 -7.37 -9.51 17.84
C GLU A 378 -7.35 -9.91 16.35
N LEU A 379 -6.82 -9.03 15.52
CA LEU A 379 -6.63 -9.21 14.08
C LEU A 379 -5.38 -10.09 13.82
N SER A 380 -5.34 -11.30 14.38
CA SER A 380 -4.15 -12.16 14.43
C SER A 380 -3.89 -12.99 13.16
N ASP A 381 -2.61 -13.28 12.87
CA ASP A 381 -2.20 -14.17 11.75
C ASP A 381 -2.84 -15.55 11.87
N ALA A 382 -2.94 -16.06 13.10
CA ALA A 382 -3.60 -17.33 13.43
C ALA A 382 -5.11 -17.32 13.10
N SER A 383 -5.70 -16.13 12.96
CA SER A 383 -7.09 -15.91 12.52
C SER A 383 -7.19 -15.50 11.03
N GLY A 384 -6.08 -15.58 10.28
CA GLY A 384 -6.00 -15.29 8.84
C GLY A 384 -5.61 -13.86 8.47
N TRP A 385 -5.46 -12.94 9.43
CA TRP A 385 -5.23 -11.52 9.16
C TRP A 385 -3.85 -11.15 8.60
N GLY A 386 -2.94 -12.12 8.43
CA GLY A 386 -1.70 -11.93 7.67
C GLY A 386 -1.90 -11.92 6.15
N ALA A 387 -3.14 -12.10 5.65
CA ALA A 387 -3.47 -12.06 4.22
C ALA A 387 -3.82 -10.62 3.77
N PRO A 388 -3.37 -10.20 2.57
CA PRO A 388 -3.50 -8.82 2.09
C PRO A 388 -4.95 -8.35 1.97
N GLU A 389 -5.88 -9.24 1.62
CA GLU A 389 -7.32 -8.93 1.50
C GLU A 389 -8.03 -8.54 2.82
N TYR A 390 -7.28 -8.53 3.93
CA TYR A 390 -7.71 -8.03 5.23
C TYR A 390 -6.78 -6.94 5.78
N PHE A 391 -5.46 -7.15 5.85
CA PHE A 391 -4.58 -6.18 6.55
C PHE A 391 -4.41 -4.84 5.84
N THR A 392 -4.49 -4.80 4.49
CA THR A 392 -4.43 -3.52 3.76
C THR A 392 -5.67 -2.65 4.02
N THR A 393 -6.80 -3.28 4.32
CA THR A 393 -8.09 -2.60 4.54
C THR A 393 -8.25 -1.96 5.92
N ILE A 394 -7.21 -2.00 6.77
CA ILE A 394 -7.27 -1.43 8.12
C ILE A 394 -7.30 0.10 8.04
N ARG A 395 -8.25 0.71 8.75
CA ARG A 395 -8.44 2.16 8.91
C ARG A 395 -8.53 2.53 10.37
N LEU A 396 -8.22 3.79 10.64
CA LEU A 396 -8.71 4.53 11.80
C LEU A 396 -9.77 5.49 11.26
N ALA A 397 -10.98 5.44 11.81
CA ALA A 397 -12.10 6.24 11.36
C ALA A 397 -13.15 6.33 12.48
N ASP A 398 -13.50 7.53 12.92
CA ASP A 398 -14.65 7.72 13.81
C ASP A 398 -15.93 7.39 13.04
N PHE A 399 -16.49 6.20 13.23
CA PHE A 399 -17.73 5.81 12.54
C PHE A 399 -18.96 6.05 13.42
N ASP A 400 -18.85 6.23 14.74
CA ASP A 400 -20.01 6.46 15.61
C ASP A 400 -20.27 7.91 16.06
N GLY A 401 -19.32 8.80 15.80
CA GLY A 401 -19.42 10.25 15.98
C GLY A 401 -19.19 10.66 17.43
N ASP A 402 -18.33 9.93 18.15
CA ASP A 402 -17.97 10.23 19.55
C ASP A 402 -16.66 11.03 19.68
N GLY A 403 -15.95 11.25 18.57
CA GLY A 403 -14.70 12.00 18.47
C GLY A 403 -13.43 11.14 18.50
N LEU A 404 -13.55 9.81 18.63
CA LEU A 404 -12.41 8.90 18.69
C LEU A 404 -12.31 8.05 17.41
N ALA A 405 -11.10 7.83 16.91
CA ALA A 405 -10.88 7.09 15.68
C ALA A 405 -10.95 5.57 15.90
N ASP A 406 -11.95 4.92 15.32
CA ASP A 406 -12.20 3.49 15.50
C ASP A 406 -11.34 2.63 14.58
N VAL A 407 -10.94 1.45 15.06
CA VAL A 407 -10.30 0.46 14.19
C VAL A 407 -11.38 -0.16 13.28
N CYS A 408 -11.37 0.19 12.00
CA CYS A 408 -12.24 -0.39 10.99
C CYS A 408 -11.47 -1.29 10.03
N ALA A 409 -12.03 -2.45 9.64
CA ALA A 409 -11.38 -3.35 8.69
C ALA A 409 -12.32 -4.35 8.00
N ARG A 410 -11.92 -4.76 6.79
CA ARG A 410 -12.54 -5.87 6.05
C ARG A 410 -12.07 -7.20 6.61
N SER A 411 -13.02 -8.09 6.84
CA SER A 411 -12.78 -9.51 7.17
C SER A 411 -13.36 -10.41 6.07
N SER A 412 -13.12 -11.72 6.18
CA SER A 412 -13.74 -12.72 5.31
C SER A 412 -15.28 -12.69 5.29
N ALA A 413 -15.89 -12.13 6.36
CA ALA A 413 -17.32 -11.94 6.52
C ALA A 413 -17.84 -10.53 6.10
N GLY A 414 -16.97 -9.65 5.58
CA GLY A 414 -17.30 -8.26 5.21
C GLY A 414 -16.69 -7.19 6.11
N TRP A 415 -17.10 -5.93 5.91
CA TRP A 415 -16.64 -4.75 6.65
C TRP A 415 -17.17 -4.70 8.08
N GLY A 416 -16.54 -3.88 8.92
CA GLY A 416 -16.98 -3.57 10.27
C GLY A 416 -15.89 -2.93 11.11
N CYS A 417 -16.32 -2.27 12.17
CA CYS A 417 -15.49 -1.44 13.02
C CYS A 417 -15.52 -1.95 14.47
N TRP A 418 -14.49 -1.62 15.22
CA TRP A 418 -14.37 -1.86 16.64
C TRP A 418 -14.26 -0.49 17.32
N PRO A 419 -15.34 0.01 17.96
CA PRO A 419 -15.34 1.34 18.57
C PRO A 419 -14.16 1.54 19.52
N SER A 420 -13.58 2.73 19.58
CA SER A 420 -12.65 3.08 20.66
C SER A 420 -13.40 3.19 22.00
N THR A 421 -12.63 3.29 23.09
CA THR A 421 -13.12 3.63 24.43
C THR A 421 -12.10 4.52 25.17
N GLY A 422 -11.28 5.27 24.42
CA GLY A 422 -10.17 6.09 24.90
C GLY A 422 -9.00 5.36 25.56
N THR A 423 -9.15 4.04 25.79
CA THR A 423 -8.29 3.22 26.66
C THR A 423 -8.25 1.75 26.24
N GLY A 424 -8.84 1.43 25.09
CA GLY A 424 -9.16 0.08 24.62
C GLY A 424 -10.22 0.15 23.52
N PHE A 425 -10.72 -1.00 23.08
CA PHE A 425 -11.69 -1.07 21.98
C PHE A 425 -12.87 -2.01 22.30
N GLY A 426 -14.03 -1.68 21.74
CA GLY A 426 -15.31 -2.32 21.94
C GLY A 426 -15.53 -3.61 21.13
N GLY A 427 -16.79 -4.04 21.10
CA GLY A 427 -17.23 -5.19 20.31
C GLY A 427 -17.45 -4.82 18.84
N ARG A 428 -17.09 -5.71 17.91
CA ARG A 428 -17.20 -5.46 16.47
C ARG A 428 -18.63 -5.12 16.04
N VAL A 429 -18.83 -3.91 15.54
CA VAL A 429 -20.01 -3.48 14.77
C VAL A 429 -19.87 -3.99 13.33
N ALA A 430 -20.97 -4.48 12.74
CA ALA A 430 -20.96 -5.01 11.38
C ALA A 430 -21.40 -3.94 10.37
N GLY A 431 -20.63 -3.79 9.29
CA GLY A 431 -20.96 -2.96 8.14
C GLY A 431 -21.31 -3.79 6.90
N PRO A 432 -21.10 -3.24 5.69
CA PRO A 432 -21.40 -3.91 4.43
C PRO A 432 -20.82 -5.33 4.33
N ALA A 433 -21.64 -6.26 3.82
CA ALA A 433 -21.37 -7.69 3.83
C ALA A 433 -20.28 -8.17 2.85
N TRP A 434 -19.41 -7.28 2.35
CA TRP A 434 -18.37 -7.43 1.32
C TRP A 434 -17.39 -8.62 1.53
N SER A 435 -17.91 -9.84 1.42
CA SER A 435 -17.28 -11.09 1.86
C SER A 435 -16.48 -11.79 0.77
N ASP A 436 -15.58 -12.71 1.14
CA ASP A 436 -14.85 -13.53 0.17
C ASP A 436 -15.80 -14.46 -0.60
N ALA A 437 -16.88 -14.91 0.06
CA ALA A 437 -17.94 -15.68 -0.57
C ALA A 437 -18.75 -14.87 -1.61
N SER A 438 -18.67 -13.53 -1.53
CA SER A 438 -19.18 -12.58 -2.53
C SER A 438 -18.10 -12.10 -3.51
N GLY A 439 -16.88 -12.67 -3.47
CA GLY A 439 -15.76 -12.32 -4.34
C GLY A 439 -14.97 -11.07 -3.94
N TRP A 440 -15.20 -10.47 -2.76
CA TRP A 440 -14.55 -9.22 -2.35
C TRP A 440 -13.09 -9.39 -1.86
N ASN A 441 -12.53 -10.60 -1.94
CA ASN A 441 -11.11 -10.85 -1.73
C ASN A 441 -10.26 -10.63 -3.00
N GLN A 442 -10.79 -9.94 -4.01
CA GLN A 442 -10.00 -9.54 -5.17
C GLN A 442 -9.31 -8.19 -4.96
N PRO A 443 -8.08 -8.01 -5.46
CA PRO A 443 -7.30 -6.78 -5.32
C PRO A 443 -8.03 -5.48 -5.65
N TYR A 444 -8.56 -5.41 -6.87
CA TYR A 444 -9.34 -4.31 -7.43
C TYR A 444 -10.73 -4.10 -6.77
N TYR A 445 -11.01 -4.81 -5.67
CA TYR A 445 -12.08 -4.52 -4.73
C TYR A 445 -11.53 -4.11 -3.35
N TYR A 446 -10.73 -4.95 -2.67
CA TYR A 446 -10.29 -4.63 -1.30
C TYR A 446 -9.33 -3.43 -1.24
N GLY A 447 -8.50 -3.20 -2.26
CA GLY A 447 -7.59 -2.05 -2.35
C GLY A 447 -8.28 -0.70 -2.62
N THR A 448 -9.61 -0.72 -2.82
CA THR A 448 -10.43 0.48 -3.09
C THR A 448 -11.24 0.94 -1.88
N VAL A 449 -11.09 0.29 -0.72
CA VAL A 449 -11.81 0.67 0.50
C VAL A 449 -11.28 2.02 1.01
N ARG A 450 -12.17 2.99 1.20
CA ARG A 450 -11.89 4.32 1.74
C ARG A 450 -12.92 4.67 2.81
N THR A 451 -12.52 5.43 3.82
CA THR A 451 -13.42 6.01 4.84
C THR A 451 -13.45 7.54 4.77
N GLY A 452 -14.60 8.15 5.01
CA GLY A 452 -14.82 9.60 4.91
C GLY A 452 -16.30 9.93 5.10
N ASP A 453 -16.64 11.08 5.68
CA ASP A 453 -18.04 11.50 5.87
C ASP A 453 -18.64 11.88 4.51
N VAL A 454 -19.62 11.13 4.00
CA VAL A 454 -20.20 11.38 2.67
C VAL A 454 -21.46 12.24 2.76
N ASP A 455 -22.15 12.31 3.89
CA ASP A 455 -23.43 13.03 4.03
C ASP A 455 -23.40 14.31 4.89
N GLY A 456 -22.30 14.55 5.59
CA GLY A 456 -21.99 15.75 6.36
C GLY A 456 -22.53 15.70 7.79
N ASP A 457 -22.75 14.49 8.34
CA ASP A 457 -23.30 14.28 9.68
C ASP A 457 -22.27 14.15 10.81
N GLY A 458 -20.98 14.14 10.47
CA GLY A 458 -19.83 14.04 11.37
C GLY A 458 -19.27 12.63 11.57
N ARG A 459 -19.87 11.60 10.96
CA ARG A 459 -19.36 10.21 11.00
C ARG A 459 -18.63 9.86 9.71
N LEU A 460 -17.55 9.09 9.81
CA LEU A 460 -16.89 8.55 8.64
C LEU A 460 -17.61 7.31 8.11
N ASP A 461 -18.10 7.40 6.88
CA ASP A 461 -18.72 6.32 6.14
C ASP A 461 -17.68 5.38 5.54
N VAL A 462 -18.13 4.38 4.77
CA VAL A 462 -17.24 3.54 3.97
C VAL A 462 -17.69 3.45 2.51
N CYS A 463 -16.75 3.72 1.59
CA CYS A 463 -16.89 3.47 0.16
C CYS A 463 -15.93 2.37 -0.29
N ALA A 464 -16.38 1.48 -1.17
CA ALA A 464 -15.53 0.49 -1.81
C ALA A 464 -16.11 0.05 -3.16
N ARG A 465 -15.24 -0.41 -4.05
CA ARG A 465 -15.57 -0.79 -5.43
C ARG A 465 -15.91 -2.27 -5.55
N GLY A 466 -17.02 -2.59 -6.20
CA GLY A 466 -17.37 -3.93 -6.67
C GLY A 466 -17.40 -4.01 -8.20
N ALA A 467 -17.74 -5.17 -8.75
CA ALA A 467 -17.73 -5.44 -10.20
C ALA A 467 -18.48 -4.40 -11.06
N ALA A 468 -19.56 -3.82 -10.50
CA ALA A 468 -20.46 -2.87 -11.16
C ALA A 468 -20.22 -1.40 -10.75
N GLY A 469 -19.12 -1.08 -10.07
CA GLY A 469 -18.73 0.27 -9.70
C GLY A 469 -18.54 0.51 -8.21
N MET A 470 -18.51 1.78 -7.82
CA MET A 470 -18.41 2.20 -6.42
C MET A 470 -19.71 1.95 -5.66
N PHE A 471 -19.59 1.50 -4.41
CA PHE A 471 -20.68 1.39 -3.46
C PHE A 471 -20.28 2.06 -2.15
N CYS A 472 -21.13 2.95 -1.64
CA CYS A 472 -20.91 3.65 -0.37
C CYS A 472 -22.03 3.30 0.61
N ALA A 473 -21.68 3.15 1.89
CA ALA A 473 -22.60 2.81 2.95
C ALA A 473 -22.44 3.80 4.10
N LEU A 474 -23.50 4.59 4.32
CA LEU A 474 -23.55 5.61 5.35
C LEU A 474 -23.53 4.98 6.75
N SER A 475 -22.88 5.62 7.70
CA SER A 475 -22.90 5.21 9.10
C SER A 475 -24.16 5.70 9.80
N ALA A 476 -24.66 4.90 10.74
CA ALA A 476 -25.71 5.28 11.69
C ALA A 476 -25.21 5.22 13.14
N GLY A 477 -23.88 5.28 13.33
CA GLY A 477 -23.16 5.18 14.61
C GLY A 477 -23.46 3.94 15.46
N THR A 478 -24.15 2.96 14.89
CA THR A 478 -24.50 1.69 15.55
C THR A 478 -24.46 0.51 14.57
N GLY A 479 -23.93 0.78 13.37
CA GLY A 479 -24.05 -0.03 12.16
C GLY A 479 -24.08 0.88 10.93
N PHE A 480 -24.12 0.28 9.74
CA PHE A 480 -24.12 0.99 8.46
C PHE A 480 -25.44 0.74 7.69
N ALA A 481 -25.81 1.68 6.82
CA ALA A 481 -26.95 1.58 5.92
C ALA A 481 -26.74 0.53 4.81
N ASP A 482 -27.83 0.18 4.10
CA ASP A 482 -27.72 -0.58 2.85
C ASP A 482 -26.93 0.24 1.81
N PRO A 483 -25.88 -0.30 1.16
CA PRO A 483 -25.02 0.51 0.29
C PRO A 483 -25.73 1.08 -0.93
N PHE A 484 -25.53 2.37 -1.20
CA PHE A 484 -25.95 3.01 -2.44
C PHE A 484 -24.85 2.93 -3.52
N ALA A 485 -25.24 3.08 -4.78
CA ALA A 485 -24.31 3.02 -5.92
C ALA A 485 -23.76 4.42 -6.26
N GLY A 486 -22.44 4.51 -6.40
CA GLY A 486 -21.72 5.69 -6.87
C GLY A 486 -21.38 5.60 -8.37
N PRO A 487 -20.22 6.15 -8.78
CA PRO A 487 -19.74 6.07 -10.16
C PRO A 487 -19.58 4.63 -10.68
N ALA A 488 -19.87 4.45 -11.97
CA ALA A 488 -19.97 3.13 -12.60
C ALA A 488 -18.65 2.34 -12.62
N TRP A 489 -17.50 3.02 -12.79
CA TRP A 489 -16.11 2.57 -12.69
C TRP A 489 -15.92 1.03 -12.62
N SER A 490 -16.37 0.32 -13.65
CA SER A 490 -16.72 -1.10 -13.58
C SER A 490 -15.63 -2.04 -14.10
N ASP A 491 -15.78 -3.35 -13.88
CA ASP A 491 -14.87 -4.35 -14.45
C ASP A 491 -14.89 -4.28 -16.00
N ASP A 492 -16.08 -4.06 -16.58
CA ASP A 492 -16.30 -3.90 -18.02
C ASP A 492 -15.68 -2.58 -18.57
N GLU A 493 -15.51 -1.56 -17.73
CA GLU A 493 -14.78 -0.32 -18.05
C GLU A 493 -13.27 -0.42 -17.79
N GLY A 494 -12.78 -1.57 -17.31
CA GLY A 494 -11.36 -1.85 -17.13
C GLY A 494 -10.79 -1.50 -15.75
N PHE A 495 -11.61 -1.13 -14.75
CA PHE A 495 -11.15 -0.83 -13.39
C PHE A 495 -10.64 -2.05 -12.59
N THR A 496 -10.38 -3.18 -13.24
CA THR A 496 -9.53 -4.25 -12.69
C THR A 496 -8.03 -3.92 -12.80
N ASP A 497 -7.66 -2.93 -13.61
CA ASP A 497 -6.29 -2.46 -13.85
C ASP A 497 -5.83 -1.48 -12.73
N PRO A 498 -4.66 -1.70 -12.09
CA PRO A 498 -4.16 -0.85 -10.99
C PRO A 498 -4.01 0.63 -11.37
N LYS A 499 -3.75 0.98 -12.63
CA LYS A 499 -3.61 2.39 -13.06
C LYS A 499 -4.91 3.21 -13.01
N TYR A 500 -6.02 2.57 -12.67
CA TYR A 500 -7.32 3.21 -12.40
C TYR A 500 -7.74 3.01 -10.94
N TRP A 501 -7.94 1.78 -10.47
CA TRP A 501 -8.56 1.58 -9.15
C TRP A 501 -7.69 2.07 -7.99
N SER A 502 -6.36 2.02 -8.09
CA SER A 502 -5.45 2.51 -7.03
C SER A 502 -5.49 4.04 -6.91
N THR A 503 -5.98 4.73 -7.93
CA THR A 503 -6.13 6.19 -7.95
C THR A 503 -7.43 6.68 -7.33
N ILE A 504 -8.34 5.76 -6.92
CA ILE A 504 -9.59 6.12 -6.25
C ILE A 504 -9.28 6.82 -4.91
N ARG A 505 -9.88 7.99 -4.74
CA ARG A 505 -9.87 8.81 -3.52
C ARG A 505 -11.32 9.08 -3.12
N LEU A 506 -11.54 9.14 -1.82
CA LEU A 506 -12.75 9.62 -1.18
C LEU A 506 -12.30 10.86 -0.39
N ALA A 507 -12.55 12.06 -0.90
CA ALA A 507 -12.02 13.31 -0.36
C ALA A 507 -12.91 14.52 -0.63
N ASP A 508 -13.13 15.36 0.37
CA ASP A 508 -13.98 16.57 0.36
C ASP A 508 -13.29 17.71 -0.43
N ILE A 509 -13.60 17.85 -1.73
CA ILE A 509 -12.78 18.60 -2.69
C ILE A 509 -13.29 20.02 -2.97
N ASP A 510 -14.60 20.27 -2.87
CA ASP A 510 -15.15 21.63 -2.70
C ASP A 510 -15.34 22.02 -1.23
N GLY A 511 -14.85 21.15 -0.32
CA GLY A 511 -14.80 21.35 1.12
C GLY A 511 -16.16 21.66 1.75
N ASP A 512 -17.29 21.23 1.14
CA ASP A 512 -18.62 21.50 1.70
C ASP A 512 -18.92 20.71 3.00
N GLY A 513 -17.97 19.84 3.38
CA GLY A 513 -17.98 18.98 4.54
C GLY A 513 -18.35 17.55 4.18
N ARG A 514 -18.14 17.12 2.92
CA ARG A 514 -18.53 15.80 2.41
C ARG A 514 -17.51 15.24 1.44
N ALA A 515 -17.04 14.04 1.73
CA ALA A 515 -16.03 13.36 0.93
C ALA A 515 -16.56 12.95 -0.46
N ASP A 516 -15.98 13.57 -1.50
CA ASP A 516 -16.27 13.35 -2.90
C ASP A 516 -15.51 12.15 -3.47
N LEU A 517 -15.93 11.63 -4.63
CA LEU A 517 -15.21 10.57 -5.32
C LEU A 517 -14.43 11.10 -6.52
N CYS A 518 -13.11 10.94 -6.51
CA CYS A 518 -12.26 11.14 -7.67
C CYS A 518 -11.51 9.86 -8.04
N ALA A 519 -11.40 9.60 -9.34
CA ALA A 519 -10.55 8.55 -9.88
C ALA A 519 -9.97 8.93 -11.24
N ARG A 520 -8.83 8.34 -11.57
CA ARG A 520 -8.28 8.34 -12.91
C ARG A 520 -9.01 7.32 -13.78
N THR A 521 -9.44 7.76 -14.95
CA THR A 521 -10.01 6.93 -16.03
C THR A 521 -9.05 6.91 -17.24
N ALA A 522 -9.37 6.10 -18.25
CA ALA A 522 -8.68 6.12 -19.54
C ALA A 522 -8.65 7.51 -20.21
N ALA A 523 -9.63 8.38 -19.92
CA ALA A 523 -9.79 9.70 -20.50
C ALA A 523 -9.11 10.84 -19.71
N GLY A 524 -8.70 10.59 -18.47
CA GLY A 524 -8.28 11.63 -17.52
C GLY A 524 -9.00 11.48 -16.18
N ILE A 525 -8.98 12.53 -15.37
CA ILE A 525 -9.62 12.53 -14.04
C ILE A 525 -11.14 12.70 -14.15
N ASP A 526 -11.89 11.83 -13.48
CA ASP A 526 -13.35 11.90 -13.27
C ASP A 526 -13.60 12.15 -11.78
N CYS A 527 -14.07 13.35 -11.44
CA CYS A 527 -14.38 13.79 -10.08
C CYS A 527 -15.88 14.01 -9.90
N ARG A 528 -16.39 13.72 -8.69
CA ARG A 528 -17.81 13.50 -8.43
C ARG A 528 -18.20 14.00 -7.05
N LEU A 529 -18.75 15.21 -7.01
CA LEU A 529 -19.19 15.83 -5.76
C LEU A 529 -20.29 15.01 -5.06
N SER A 530 -20.27 14.97 -3.74
CA SER A 530 -21.28 14.29 -2.94
C SER A 530 -22.63 15.00 -2.97
N THR A 531 -23.69 14.23 -2.76
CA THR A 531 -25.03 14.75 -2.42
C THR A 531 -25.61 14.02 -1.19
N GLY A 532 -24.73 13.43 -0.37
CA GLY A 532 -25.03 12.67 0.85
C GLY A 532 -25.68 11.30 0.65
N THR A 533 -26.40 11.07 -0.44
CA THR A 533 -27.04 9.77 -0.74
C THR A 533 -26.82 9.28 -2.18
N ALA A 534 -26.03 10.04 -2.94
CA ALA A 534 -25.59 9.78 -4.31
C ALA A 534 -24.40 10.71 -4.62
N PHE A 535 -23.76 10.51 -5.78
CA PHE A 535 -22.74 11.43 -6.30
C PHE A 535 -23.21 12.14 -7.57
N GLY A 536 -22.64 13.31 -7.82
CA GLY A 536 -23.02 14.23 -8.90
C GLY A 536 -22.64 13.80 -10.32
N PRO A 537 -22.84 14.71 -11.30
CA PRO A 537 -22.32 14.52 -12.66
C PRO A 537 -20.79 14.49 -12.67
N ALA A 538 -20.22 13.95 -13.76
CA ALA A 538 -18.78 13.95 -13.97
C ALA A 538 -18.21 15.36 -14.13
N ILE A 539 -17.31 15.74 -13.23
CA ILE A 539 -16.43 16.90 -13.37
C ILE A 539 -15.12 16.40 -13.95
N ALA A 540 -14.81 16.84 -15.17
CA ALA A 540 -13.57 16.47 -15.84
C ALA A 540 -12.40 17.27 -15.25
N GLY A 541 -11.42 16.57 -14.69
CA GLY A 541 -10.17 17.17 -14.24
C GLY A 541 -9.12 17.25 -15.35
N PRO A 542 -7.84 17.43 -15.00
CA PRO A 542 -6.75 17.55 -15.98
C PRO A 542 -6.62 16.31 -16.88
N GLU A 543 -6.02 16.49 -18.06
CA GLU A 543 -5.93 15.47 -19.13
C GLU A 543 -4.89 14.37 -18.84
N LEU A 544 -5.02 13.72 -17.68
CA LEU A 544 -4.17 12.63 -17.21
C LEU A 544 -4.54 11.29 -17.89
N SER A 545 -4.75 11.34 -19.21
CA SER A 545 -5.34 10.26 -20.01
C SER A 545 -4.32 9.15 -20.35
N ASP A 546 -4.83 7.95 -20.70
CA ASP A 546 -3.97 6.85 -21.19
C ASP A 546 -3.26 7.25 -22.50
N ALA A 547 -3.92 8.07 -23.33
CA ALA A 547 -3.34 8.60 -24.58
C ALA A 547 -2.19 9.60 -24.33
N SER A 548 -2.21 10.26 -23.18
CA SER A 548 -1.19 11.23 -22.73
C SER A 548 -0.09 10.60 -21.87
N GLY A 549 0.00 9.26 -21.81
CA GLY A 549 1.07 8.53 -21.11
C GLY A 549 0.86 8.32 -19.60
N TRP A 550 -0.27 8.77 -19.05
CA TRP A 550 -0.57 8.62 -17.62
C TRP A 550 -1.03 7.22 -17.21
N GLY A 551 -1.08 6.27 -18.15
CA GLY A 551 -1.29 4.86 -17.85
C GLY A 551 -0.07 4.20 -17.18
N ASP A 552 1.10 4.83 -17.22
CA ASP A 552 2.32 4.37 -16.54
C ASP A 552 2.19 4.61 -15.02
N MET A 553 2.47 3.59 -14.20
CA MET A 553 2.25 3.63 -12.74
C MET A 553 3.12 4.64 -12.00
N ASP A 554 4.32 4.97 -12.50
CA ASP A 554 5.19 6.01 -11.93
C ASP A 554 4.62 7.44 -12.09
N ASN A 555 3.57 7.59 -12.88
CA ASN A 555 2.70 8.77 -12.90
C ASN A 555 1.41 8.50 -12.09
N ALA A 556 0.65 7.45 -12.42
CA ALA A 556 -0.69 7.21 -11.87
C ALA A 556 -0.71 7.04 -10.33
N ALA A 557 0.26 6.33 -9.75
CA ALA A 557 0.37 6.10 -8.31
C ALA A 557 0.64 7.38 -7.49
N THR A 558 1.02 8.48 -8.16
CA THR A 558 1.45 9.74 -7.51
C THR A 558 0.34 10.77 -7.33
N ILE A 559 -0.87 10.51 -7.85
CA ILE A 559 -2.02 11.42 -7.72
C ILE A 559 -2.41 11.56 -6.24
N ARG A 560 -2.41 12.81 -5.75
CA ARG A 560 -2.79 13.24 -4.40
C ARG A 560 -3.69 14.48 -4.47
N PHE A 561 -4.46 14.69 -3.41
CA PHE A 561 -5.29 15.87 -3.18
C PHE A 561 -4.87 16.53 -1.88
N ALA A 562 -4.72 17.85 -1.88
CA ALA A 562 -4.51 18.69 -0.71
C ALA A 562 -4.73 20.17 -1.10
N ASP A 563 -5.17 21.01 -0.18
CA ASP A 563 -5.17 22.47 -0.35
C ASP A 563 -3.72 22.96 -0.54
N LEU A 564 -3.39 23.69 -1.60
CA LEU A 564 -2.06 24.28 -1.81
C LEU A 564 -2.05 25.80 -1.69
N ASP A 565 -3.19 26.50 -1.80
CA ASP A 565 -3.25 27.96 -1.89
C ASP A 565 -4.02 28.68 -0.77
N GLY A 566 -4.62 27.90 0.15
CA GLY A 566 -5.20 28.34 1.40
C GLY A 566 -6.67 28.77 1.29
N ASP A 567 -7.40 28.34 0.26
CA ASP A 567 -8.85 28.56 0.14
C ASP A 567 -9.69 27.42 0.75
N GLY A 568 -9.04 26.34 1.20
CA GLY A 568 -9.63 25.19 1.84
C GLY A 568 -10.28 24.17 0.89
N ASP A 569 -10.30 24.40 -0.43
CA ASP A 569 -10.64 23.38 -1.43
C ASP A 569 -9.42 22.43 -1.64
N LEU A 570 -9.59 21.27 -2.29
CA LEU A 570 -8.47 20.31 -2.47
C LEU A 570 -7.94 20.24 -3.91
N ASP A 571 -6.74 20.75 -4.09
CA ASP A 571 -6.03 20.75 -5.36
C ASP A 571 -5.47 19.38 -5.73
N LEU A 572 -5.41 19.08 -7.03
CA LEU A 572 -4.81 17.84 -7.51
C LEU A 572 -3.31 18.05 -7.77
N CYS A 573 -2.44 17.31 -7.09
CA CYS A 573 -1.03 17.16 -7.47
C CYS A 573 -0.72 15.76 -8.03
N ALA A 574 0.18 15.69 -9.00
CA ALA A 574 0.78 14.45 -9.46
C ALA A 574 2.18 14.67 -10.07
N ARG A 575 2.99 13.61 -10.09
CA ARG A 575 4.23 13.55 -10.88
C ARG A 575 3.89 13.20 -12.32
N ALA A 576 4.43 13.98 -13.26
CA ALA A 576 4.56 13.61 -14.67
C ALA A 576 6.01 13.20 -14.97
N ASN A 577 6.25 12.57 -16.13
CA ASN A 577 7.61 12.25 -16.62
C ASN A 577 8.59 13.45 -16.57
N ALA A 578 8.07 14.67 -16.70
CA ALA A 578 8.81 15.95 -16.72
C ALA A 578 8.66 16.78 -15.42
N GLY A 579 8.37 16.12 -14.29
CA GLY A 579 8.32 16.72 -12.95
C GLY A 579 6.92 16.89 -12.37
N ILE A 580 6.86 17.46 -11.17
CA ILE A 580 5.61 17.64 -10.43
C ILE A 580 4.73 18.70 -11.11
N ARG A 581 3.43 18.41 -11.18
CA ARG A 581 2.37 19.29 -11.62
C ARG A 581 1.27 19.29 -10.58
N CYS A 582 0.74 20.46 -10.28
CA CYS A 582 -0.46 20.60 -9.48
C CYS A 582 -1.45 21.49 -10.23
N TRP A 583 -2.73 21.26 -10.01
CA TRP A 583 -3.83 21.97 -10.66
C TRP A 583 -4.77 22.42 -9.55
N PRO A 584 -4.87 23.74 -9.29
CA PRO A 584 -5.79 24.23 -8.29
C PRO A 584 -7.23 23.89 -8.61
N TRP A 585 -8.07 23.70 -7.60
CA TRP A 585 -9.52 23.70 -7.79
C TRP A 585 -10.02 25.15 -8.02
N THR A 586 -11.30 25.29 -8.40
CA THR A 586 -11.89 26.58 -8.80
C THR A 586 -13.39 26.68 -8.48
N GLY A 587 -13.90 25.86 -7.55
CA GLY A 587 -15.33 25.72 -7.25
C GLY A 587 -16.18 25.05 -8.34
N ALA A 588 -15.58 24.65 -9.48
CA ALA A 588 -16.30 24.05 -10.62
C ALA A 588 -15.47 23.04 -11.45
N GLY A 589 -14.27 22.69 -10.98
CA GLY A 589 -13.27 21.95 -11.76
C GLY A 589 -11.85 22.48 -11.48
N PHE A 590 -10.86 21.96 -12.21
CA PHE A 590 -9.45 22.27 -12.01
C PHE A 590 -8.90 23.30 -13.00
N GLY A 591 -8.03 24.19 -12.51
CA GLY A 591 -7.44 25.32 -13.24
C GLY A 591 -6.19 25.00 -14.06
N ASP A 592 -5.38 26.03 -14.34
CA ASP A 592 -4.11 25.92 -15.08
C ASP A 592 -3.02 25.23 -14.24
N ALA A 593 -2.11 24.51 -14.91
CA ALA A 593 -1.10 23.68 -14.25
C ALA A 593 0.06 24.49 -13.62
N ILE A 594 0.15 24.48 -12.30
CA ILE A 594 1.30 24.94 -11.52
C ILE A 594 2.49 23.98 -11.71
N ALA A 595 3.71 24.53 -11.67
CA ALA A 595 4.95 23.78 -11.76
C ALA A 595 5.55 23.53 -10.37
N GLY A 596 5.70 22.25 -10.00
CA GLY A 596 6.43 21.86 -8.80
C GLY A 596 7.93 21.63 -9.05
N PRO A 597 8.64 21.00 -8.10
CA PRO A 597 10.04 20.64 -8.28
C PRO A 597 10.24 19.65 -9.43
N ALA A 598 11.46 19.66 -9.98
CA ALA A 598 11.76 19.04 -11.27
C ALA A 598 11.51 17.54 -11.33
N TRP A 599 11.62 16.81 -10.20
CA TRP A 599 11.40 15.37 -9.94
C TRP A 599 10.97 14.50 -11.15
N ASP A 600 11.83 14.41 -12.16
CA ASP A 600 11.56 13.85 -13.48
C ASP A 600 12.21 12.46 -13.67
N GLU A 601 11.92 11.81 -14.80
CA GLU A 601 12.61 10.56 -15.18
C GLU A 601 14.13 10.73 -15.25
N ALA A 602 14.62 11.89 -15.70
CA ALA A 602 16.05 12.18 -15.85
C ALA A 602 16.77 12.27 -14.48
N SER A 603 16.05 12.68 -13.44
CA SER A 603 16.48 12.72 -12.05
C SER A 603 16.16 11.43 -11.27
N GLY A 604 15.70 10.37 -11.95
CA GLY A 604 15.44 9.06 -11.36
C GLY A 604 14.10 8.90 -10.63
N TRP A 605 13.18 9.87 -10.71
CA TRP A 605 11.90 9.81 -9.99
C TRP A 605 10.85 8.89 -10.61
N SER A 606 11.18 8.19 -11.70
CA SER A 606 10.43 7.01 -12.16
C SER A 606 10.72 5.74 -11.35
N ASP A 607 11.65 5.80 -10.38
CA ASP A 607 11.88 4.72 -9.44
C ASP A 607 10.83 4.71 -8.32
N PHE A 608 10.22 3.54 -8.09
CA PHE A 608 9.22 3.31 -7.05
C PHE A 608 9.67 3.77 -5.65
N ARG A 609 10.97 3.62 -5.34
CA ARG A 609 11.59 3.98 -4.06
C ARG A 609 11.65 5.50 -3.82
N HIS A 610 11.25 6.29 -4.82
CA HIS A 610 11.14 7.75 -4.76
C HIS A 610 9.71 8.21 -5.00
N TYR A 611 9.02 7.81 -6.08
CA TYR A 611 7.67 8.33 -6.34
C TYR A 611 6.61 7.88 -5.31
N ALA A 612 6.74 6.68 -4.72
CA ALA A 612 5.85 6.22 -3.66
C ALA A 612 5.96 7.04 -2.36
N THR A 613 7.00 7.88 -2.24
CA THR A 613 7.31 8.69 -1.05
C THR A 613 6.77 10.11 -1.11
N ILE A 614 6.17 10.53 -2.22
CA ILE A 614 5.60 11.87 -2.40
C ILE A 614 4.39 12.06 -1.46
N ARG A 615 4.39 13.15 -0.69
CA ARG A 615 3.36 13.52 0.29
C ARG A 615 3.10 15.02 0.25
N LEU A 616 1.93 15.42 0.75
CA LEU A 616 1.48 16.80 0.87
C LEU A 616 1.00 17.03 2.30
N GLY A 617 1.42 18.12 2.94
CA GLY A 617 1.00 18.49 4.29
C GLY A 617 1.62 19.79 4.74
N ASP A 618 0.90 20.59 5.54
CA ASP A 618 1.36 21.91 5.99
C ASP A 618 2.58 21.77 6.91
N LEU A 619 3.75 22.25 6.48
CA LEU A 619 4.98 22.19 7.27
C LEU A 619 5.10 23.39 8.19
N ASP A 620 4.67 24.60 7.79
CA ASP A 620 4.95 25.85 8.50
C ASP A 620 3.79 26.53 9.23
N GLY A 621 2.57 26.03 9.02
CA GLY A 621 1.34 26.44 9.72
C GLY A 621 0.65 27.62 9.03
N ASP A 622 0.82 27.79 7.72
CA ASP A 622 0.15 28.85 6.93
C ASP A 622 -1.17 28.40 6.27
N GLY A 623 -1.57 27.14 6.49
CA GLY A 623 -2.78 26.51 5.98
C GLY A 623 -2.57 25.72 4.69
N ARG A 624 -1.42 25.84 4.02
CA ARG A 624 -1.16 25.23 2.70
C ARG A 624 -0.38 23.93 2.82
N ALA A 625 -0.71 22.94 2.00
CA ALA A 625 -0.01 21.67 2.01
C ALA A 625 1.31 21.70 1.23
N ASP A 626 2.42 21.52 1.94
CA ASP A 626 3.77 21.51 1.40
C ASP A 626 4.16 20.17 0.80
N LEU A 627 5.00 20.22 -0.23
CA LEU A 627 5.36 19.04 -1.00
C LEU A 627 6.66 18.40 -0.50
N CYS A 628 6.53 17.26 0.19
CA CYS A 628 7.64 16.43 0.64
C CYS A 628 7.83 15.17 -0.22
N GLY A 629 9.07 14.73 -0.37
CA GLY A 629 9.45 13.49 -1.08
C GLY A 629 10.88 13.06 -0.76
N ARG A 630 11.25 11.82 -1.09
CA ARG A 630 12.48 11.19 -0.60
C ARG A 630 13.37 10.60 -1.71
N PRO A 631 14.23 11.43 -2.34
CA PRO A 631 15.32 10.96 -3.21
C PRO A 631 16.41 10.17 -2.44
N PRO A 632 17.42 9.58 -3.12
CA PRO A 632 18.45 8.75 -2.47
C PRO A 632 19.22 9.45 -1.33
N GLU A 633 19.35 10.77 -1.38
CA GLU A 633 20.12 11.58 -0.43
C GLU A 633 19.40 11.81 0.92
N GLY A 634 18.09 11.56 1.01
CA GLY A 634 17.25 11.91 2.15
C GLY A 634 16.05 12.78 1.77
N VAL A 635 15.21 13.15 2.75
CA VAL A 635 13.94 13.86 2.50
C VAL A 635 14.19 15.28 1.97
N ARG A 636 13.33 15.70 1.04
CA ARG A 636 13.25 17.04 0.46
C ARG A 636 11.83 17.54 0.61
N CYS A 637 11.65 18.72 1.16
CA CYS A 637 10.35 19.40 1.23
C CYS A 637 10.43 20.73 0.49
N HIS A 638 9.30 21.19 -0.03
CA HIS A 638 9.16 22.47 -0.70
C HIS A 638 7.89 23.12 -0.18
N LEU A 639 8.05 24.28 0.47
CA LEU A 639 6.90 25.07 0.93
C LEU A 639 6.05 25.49 -0.27
N SER A 640 4.73 25.48 -0.13
CA SER A 640 3.83 26.06 -1.11
C SER A 640 4.00 27.59 -1.13
N THR A 641 3.54 28.21 -2.21
CA THR A 641 3.30 29.66 -2.29
C THR A 641 1.92 29.95 -2.88
N GLY A 642 1.01 28.97 -2.87
CA GLY A 642 -0.24 28.95 -3.63
C GLY A 642 -0.05 28.86 -5.14
N ALA A 643 0.61 29.86 -5.74
CA ALA A 643 0.92 29.93 -7.16
C ALA A 643 2.19 29.12 -7.59
N GLY A 644 2.74 28.27 -6.71
CA GLY A 644 4.05 27.63 -6.93
C GLY A 644 4.64 27.00 -5.67
N PHE A 645 5.93 26.68 -5.74
CA PHE A 645 6.68 26.04 -4.65
C PHE A 645 8.03 26.74 -4.42
N GLY A 646 8.43 26.83 -3.16
CA GLY A 646 9.65 27.46 -2.67
C GLY A 646 10.95 26.67 -2.94
N PRO A 647 12.10 27.18 -2.45
CA PRO A 647 13.37 26.46 -2.50
C PRO A 647 13.33 25.18 -1.65
N ALA A 648 14.13 24.18 -2.02
CA ALA A 648 14.16 22.89 -1.31
C ALA A 648 14.69 23.04 0.13
N ILE A 649 13.89 22.58 1.09
CA ILE A 649 14.27 22.37 2.49
C ILE A 649 14.89 20.97 2.65
N GLU A 650 15.98 20.90 3.42
CA GLU A 650 16.60 19.64 3.86
C GLU A 650 15.72 19.00 4.95
N GLY A 651 15.07 17.89 4.62
CA GLY A 651 14.30 17.11 5.59
C GLY A 651 15.18 16.11 6.37
N PRO A 652 14.57 15.15 7.09
CA PRO A 652 15.32 14.13 7.80
C PRO A 652 16.24 13.31 6.88
N ALA A 653 17.43 12.96 7.40
CA ALA A 653 18.51 12.30 6.66
C ALA A 653 18.25 10.80 6.39
N LEU A 654 17.13 10.49 5.75
CA LEU A 654 16.62 9.15 5.46
C LEU A 654 17.25 8.59 4.17
N ALA A 655 18.58 8.54 4.11
CA ALA A 655 19.34 8.29 2.88
C ALA A 655 19.52 6.80 2.52
N ASP A 656 19.63 6.50 1.22
CA ASP A 656 19.90 5.16 0.67
C ASP A 656 21.18 4.57 1.25
N SER A 657 22.19 5.43 1.47
CA SER A 657 23.51 5.11 2.03
C SER A 657 23.47 4.60 3.48
N VAL A 658 22.36 4.78 4.19
CA VAL A 658 22.10 4.24 5.53
C VAL A 658 20.84 3.35 5.57
N GLY A 659 20.46 2.77 4.43
CA GLY A 659 19.50 1.66 4.33
C GLY A 659 18.07 2.01 3.91
N TRP A 660 17.73 3.29 3.73
CA TRP A 660 16.34 3.72 3.47
C TRP A 660 15.80 3.40 2.07
N HIS A 661 16.59 2.75 1.21
CA HIS A 661 16.11 2.09 0.00
C HIS A 661 15.31 0.80 0.31
N GLY A 662 15.37 0.29 1.55
CA GLY A 662 14.62 -0.89 1.98
C GLY A 662 13.13 -0.61 2.09
N LEU A 663 12.33 -1.54 1.56
CA LEU A 663 10.88 -1.43 1.48
C LEU A 663 10.16 -1.03 2.80
N PRO A 664 10.46 -1.62 3.97
CA PRO A 664 9.78 -1.28 5.22
C PRO A 664 9.89 0.20 5.61
N TYR A 665 10.84 0.94 5.03
CA TYR A 665 11.22 2.28 5.47
C TYR A 665 10.69 3.40 4.56
N PHE A 666 10.78 3.26 3.23
CA PHE A 666 10.26 4.31 2.34
C PHE A 666 8.74 4.23 2.14
N SER A 667 8.15 3.03 2.20
CA SER A 667 6.69 2.84 2.09
C SER A 667 5.91 3.34 3.31
N THR A 668 6.57 3.38 4.47
CA THR A 668 5.97 3.81 5.75
C THR A 668 6.07 5.31 6.01
N ILE A 669 6.51 6.09 5.01
CA ILE A 669 6.48 7.55 5.06
C ILE A 669 5.03 8.06 5.16
N ARG A 670 4.79 8.91 6.15
CA ARG A 670 3.57 9.65 6.45
C ARG A 670 3.95 11.12 6.71
N PHE A 671 3.17 12.02 6.14
CA PHE A 671 3.28 13.46 6.27
C PHE A 671 1.99 14.04 5.67
N ALA A 672 1.16 14.68 6.48
CA ALA A 672 -0.03 15.41 6.08
C ALA A 672 -0.40 16.44 7.15
N GLY A 673 -0.91 17.60 6.74
CA GLY A 673 -1.33 18.62 7.69
C GLY A 673 -2.60 18.20 8.44
N PRO A 674 -2.89 18.84 9.59
CA PRO A 674 -4.29 19.06 9.92
C PRO A 674 -4.93 19.80 8.74
N ARG A 675 -6.17 19.44 8.39
CA ARG A 675 -6.96 20.38 7.58
C ARG A 675 -7.21 21.61 8.47
N PRO A 676 -6.98 22.84 7.99
CA PRO A 676 -7.47 24.01 8.70
C PRO A 676 -8.98 23.81 8.92
N PRO A 677 -9.50 23.99 10.15
CA PRO A 677 -10.93 23.89 10.37
C PRO A 677 -11.63 24.89 9.45
N ARG A 678 -12.42 24.41 8.49
CA ARG A 678 -13.31 25.30 7.72
C ARG A 678 -14.31 25.90 8.69
N CYS A 679 -14.02 27.10 9.19
CA CYS A 679 -15.05 27.91 9.77
C CYS A 679 -16.15 28.07 8.70
N ARG A 680 -17.39 27.87 9.13
CA ARG A 680 -18.55 28.12 8.26
C ARG A 680 -18.97 29.55 8.54
N PRO A 681 -19.41 30.36 7.55
CA PRO A 681 -19.89 31.71 7.80
C PRO A 681 -21.09 31.66 8.77
N ALA A 682 -20.80 31.89 10.05
CA ALA A 682 -21.66 31.58 11.18
C ALA A 682 -22.09 32.88 11.87
N THR A 683 -21.77 33.03 13.15
CA THR A 683 -21.88 34.27 13.90
C THR A 683 -20.85 34.15 15.00
N GLU A 684 -19.83 35.01 14.96
CA GLU A 684 -18.63 34.94 15.81
C GLU A 684 -18.94 34.62 17.28
N ILE A 685 -18.24 33.62 17.83
CA ILE A 685 -18.40 33.19 19.21
C ILE A 685 -17.09 33.40 19.95
N CYS A 686 -17.09 34.35 20.88
CA CYS A 686 -15.91 34.75 21.68
C CYS A 686 -15.22 33.56 22.37
N ASN A 687 -14.24 32.95 21.71
CA ASN A 687 -13.63 31.66 22.04
C ASN A 687 -12.12 31.59 21.73
N GLY A 688 -11.58 32.52 20.92
CA GLY A 688 -10.18 32.56 20.50
C GLY A 688 -9.89 31.88 19.17
N LEU A 689 -10.91 31.68 18.33
CA LEU A 689 -10.83 31.20 16.95
C LEU A 689 -11.57 32.21 16.05
N ASP A 690 -11.21 32.26 14.77
CA ASP A 690 -11.98 32.94 13.72
C ASP A 690 -13.15 32.03 13.30
N ASP A 691 -14.37 32.28 13.80
CA ASP A 691 -15.57 31.47 13.50
C ASP A 691 -16.35 32.00 12.26
N ASP A 692 -15.99 33.17 11.72
CA ASP A 692 -16.68 33.90 10.64
C ASP A 692 -15.91 33.91 9.29
N CYS A 693 -14.57 33.79 9.36
CA CYS A 693 -13.58 33.74 8.26
C CYS A 693 -13.34 35.08 7.54
N ASP A 694 -13.50 36.21 8.24
CA ASP A 694 -13.10 37.54 7.72
C ASP A 694 -11.60 37.85 7.91
N GLY A 695 -10.91 37.09 8.78
CA GLY A 695 -9.48 37.22 9.07
C GLY A 695 -9.14 38.08 10.29
N GLU A 696 -10.13 38.58 11.04
CA GLU A 696 -9.96 39.00 12.43
C GLU A 696 -10.19 37.79 13.40
N THR A 697 -10.50 38.01 14.68
CA THR A 697 -10.68 36.94 15.69
C THR A 697 -11.38 37.53 16.92
N ASP A 698 -12.44 36.88 17.41
CA ASP A 698 -13.33 37.38 18.45
C ASP A 698 -13.88 38.80 18.13
N GLU A 699 -14.04 39.19 16.86
CA GLU A 699 -14.52 40.51 16.49
C GLU A 699 -16.03 40.70 16.76
N GLY A 700 -16.46 41.94 16.95
CA GLY A 700 -17.81 42.23 17.44
C GLY A 700 -18.11 41.78 18.88
N CYS A 701 -17.24 41.00 19.55
CA CYS A 701 -17.41 40.55 20.94
C CYS A 701 -17.53 41.71 21.93
N ALA A 702 -18.77 42.00 22.32
CA ALA A 702 -19.07 43.02 23.31
C ALA A 702 -18.60 42.56 24.70
N ALA A 703 -17.74 43.36 25.33
CA ALA A 703 -17.20 43.11 26.67
C ALA A 703 -18.26 43.24 27.79
N GLU A 704 -19.15 42.25 27.91
CA GLU A 704 -20.07 42.06 29.04
C GLU A 704 -19.26 41.66 30.30
N GLY A 705 -18.93 42.65 31.12
CA GLY A 705 -17.88 42.52 32.14
C GLY A 705 -18.27 41.96 33.52
N GLY A 706 -17.26 41.40 34.18
CA GLY A 706 -17.18 41.07 35.60
C GLY A 706 -15.79 40.47 35.87
N ASP A 707 -15.06 40.81 36.94
CA ASP A 707 -15.46 41.42 38.22
C ASP A 707 -14.77 42.77 38.50
N ALA A 708 -14.76 43.22 39.78
CA ALA A 708 -14.23 44.52 40.17
C ALA A 708 -13.88 44.64 41.67
N ASP A 709 -12.70 44.15 42.10
CA ASP A 709 -11.99 44.68 43.28
C ASP A 709 -10.46 44.46 43.30
N ALA A 710 -9.74 45.48 43.82
CA ALA A 710 -8.35 45.49 44.31
C ALA A 710 -7.17 45.17 43.35
N ASP A 711 -5.99 45.82 43.41
CA ASP A 711 -5.56 47.04 44.14
C ASP A 711 -4.23 47.59 43.56
N ALA A 712 -4.05 48.92 43.58
CA ALA A 712 -2.81 49.70 43.32
C ALA A 712 -2.14 49.63 41.92
N GLY A 713 -1.43 50.67 41.44
CA GLY A 713 -1.28 52.05 41.95
C GLY A 713 -0.04 52.82 41.44
N GLY A 714 -0.25 53.88 40.65
CA GLY A 714 0.73 54.83 40.05
C GLY A 714 0.11 55.44 38.77
N ASP A 715 0.05 56.75 38.47
CA ASP A 715 1.07 57.85 38.47
C ASP A 715 2.10 57.66 37.32
N ASP A 716 2.28 58.56 36.33
CA ASP A 716 1.58 59.79 35.86
C ASP A 716 1.33 59.72 34.31
N GLY A 717 0.93 60.73 33.50
CA GLY A 717 0.56 62.16 33.66
C GLY A 717 0.44 62.89 32.28
N LEU A 718 -0.33 64.00 32.19
CA LEU A 718 -0.43 64.96 31.04
C LEU A 718 -1.11 64.41 29.73
N GLU A 719 -1.67 65.18 28.77
CA GLU A 719 -2.09 66.61 28.66
C GLU A 719 -3.25 66.80 27.64
N ASP A 720 -3.97 67.93 27.75
CA ASP A 720 -4.98 68.60 26.89
C ASP A 720 -5.36 68.13 25.46
N GLY A 721 -6.67 68.25 25.12
CA GLY A 721 -7.13 68.45 23.72
C GLY A 721 -8.64 68.25 23.45
N ILE A 722 -9.42 69.33 23.25
CA ILE A 722 -10.82 69.30 22.73
C ILE A 722 -11.09 70.55 21.84
N PRO A 723 -12.14 70.61 20.98
CA PRO A 723 -12.08 70.39 19.53
C PRO A 723 -12.29 71.75 18.76
N PRO A 724 -12.94 71.92 17.56
CA PRO A 724 -14.27 71.39 17.15
C PRO A 724 -14.48 71.01 15.66
N ALA A 725 -15.66 70.42 15.40
CA ALA A 725 -16.57 70.52 14.22
C ALA A 725 -16.05 70.88 12.81
N ASP A 726 -16.47 70.08 11.82
CA ASP A 726 -17.54 70.37 10.84
C ASP A 726 -17.95 69.02 10.18
N ALA A 727 -19.21 68.63 9.94
CA ALA A 727 -20.35 69.27 9.27
C ALA A 727 -20.27 69.22 7.73
N ASP A 728 -20.84 68.16 7.13
CA ASP A 728 -21.75 68.29 5.98
C ASP A 728 -22.53 67.00 5.66
N ALA A 729 -23.69 67.16 5.03
CA ALA A 729 -24.49 66.12 4.39
C ALA A 729 -25.03 66.67 3.06
N PRO A 730 -25.44 65.81 2.11
CA PRO A 730 -26.89 65.71 1.93
C PRO A 730 -27.37 64.30 1.54
N ALA A 731 -28.68 64.11 1.61
CA ALA A 731 -29.39 62.99 0.99
C ALA A 731 -30.02 63.41 -0.35
N GLU A 732 -30.17 62.47 -1.28
CA GLU A 732 -31.19 62.51 -2.32
C GLU A 732 -32.00 61.19 -2.31
N ALA A 733 -33.19 61.20 -2.90
CA ALA A 733 -34.17 60.12 -2.82
C ALA A 733 -35.14 60.19 -4.02
N VAL A 734 -36.01 59.15 -4.13
CA VAL A 734 -37.08 59.01 -5.16
C VAL A 734 -36.49 58.61 -6.53
N ASP A 735 -36.90 57.50 -7.16
CA ASP A 735 -38.25 57.33 -7.72
C ASP A 735 -38.75 55.87 -7.89
N GLY A 736 -40.05 55.73 -8.16
CA GLY A 736 -40.77 54.53 -8.62
C GLY A 736 -42.00 54.95 -9.47
N PRO A 737 -43.07 54.15 -9.66
CA PRO A 737 -43.34 52.76 -9.27
C PRO A 737 -43.98 51.92 -10.42
N ALA A 738 -44.76 50.86 -10.08
CA ALA A 738 -45.79 50.17 -10.88
C ALA A 738 -45.32 49.21 -12.02
N ASP A 739 -46.06 48.17 -12.48
CA ASP A 739 -47.30 47.46 -12.05
C ASP A 739 -47.51 46.20 -12.97
N VAL A 740 -48.31 45.13 -12.75
CA VAL A 740 -49.25 44.64 -11.70
C VAL A 740 -49.29 43.08 -11.72
N ALA A 741 -49.80 42.46 -10.64
CA ALA A 741 -50.65 41.23 -10.61
C ALA A 741 -50.08 39.79 -10.82
N GLY A 742 -50.42 38.88 -9.89
CA GLY A 742 -50.08 37.43 -9.91
C GLY A 742 -50.63 36.58 -8.74
N GLU A 743 -51.85 36.85 -8.29
CA GLU A 743 -52.52 36.32 -7.07
C GLU A 743 -53.02 34.84 -7.18
N VAL A 744 -53.31 33.99 -6.15
CA VAL A 744 -53.10 33.79 -4.67
C VAL A 744 -53.85 32.45 -4.25
N PRO A 745 -54.01 31.96 -2.98
CA PRO A 745 -53.19 31.84 -1.73
C PRO A 745 -53.28 30.42 -1.01
N VAL A 746 -52.78 30.32 0.24
CA VAL A 746 -53.10 29.37 1.38
C VAL A 746 -52.85 27.83 1.23
N VAL A 747 -52.67 27.02 2.29
CA VAL A 747 -52.74 27.21 3.78
C VAL A 747 -51.57 26.45 4.47
N TYR A 748 -51.05 26.94 5.61
CA TYR A 748 -50.31 26.12 6.59
C TYR A 748 -51.22 25.68 7.75
N VAL A 749 -51.09 24.42 8.22
CA VAL A 749 -51.81 23.92 9.41
C VAL A 749 -50.86 23.14 10.31
N TYR A 750 -50.59 23.67 11.51
CA TYR A 750 -50.05 22.91 12.63
C TYR A 750 -51.18 22.11 13.31
N GLY A 751 -50.87 20.90 13.78
CA GLY A 751 -51.77 20.07 14.59
C GLY A 751 -50.97 19.25 15.59
N SER A 752 -51.22 19.46 16.88
CA SER A 752 -50.54 18.80 18.01
C SER A 752 -51.41 17.72 18.67
N ASP A 753 -50.89 17.17 19.78
CA ASP A 753 -51.58 16.36 20.80
C ASP A 753 -51.81 14.86 20.46
N GLY A 754 -51.45 13.96 21.40
CA GLY A 754 -51.71 12.51 21.21
C GLY A 754 -51.08 11.49 22.19
N CYS A 755 -50.90 11.81 23.48
CA CYS A 755 -50.30 10.85 24.43
C CYS A 755 -51.07 9.51 24.56
N GLY A 756 -50.37 8.37 24.57
CA GLY A 756 -51.00 7.04 24.46
C GLY A 756 -50.32 5.87 25.20
N CYS A 757 -49.93 6.03 26.47
CA CYS A 757 -49.36 4.92 27.25
C CYS A 757 -50.37 3.77 27.51
N ARG A 758 -49.96 2.50 27.28
CA ARG A 758 -50.28 1.35 28.19
C ARG A 758 -49.56 0.02 27.89
N THR A 759 -48.57 -0.28 28.73
CA THR A 759 -48.41 -1.50 29.55
C THR A 759 -48.54 -2.92 28.96
N ALA A 760 -47.62 -3.78 29.46
CA ALA A 760 -47.57 -5.25 29.41
C ALA A 760 -47.11 -5.86 28.08
N GLY A 761 -46.22 -6.85 28.04
CA GLY A 761 -45.55 -7.57 29.15
C GLY A 761 -45.92 -9.05 29.16
N GLY A 762 -45.12 -9.87 28.49
CA GLY A 762 -45.28 -11.32 28.43
C GLY A 762 -44.05 -11.98 27.80
N ALA A 763 -43.35 -12.82 28.57
CA ALA A 763 -42.11 -13.47 28.14
C ALA A 763 -42.32 -14.95 27.79
N ARG A 764 -41.35 -15.51 27.05
CA ARG A 764 -41.13 -16.93 26.69
C ARG A 764 -41.92 -17.47 25.48
N GLY A 765 -41.21 -18.19 24.60
CA GLY A 765 -41.78 -19.19 23.68
C GLY A 765 -42.07 -20.53 24.40
N PRO A 766 -42.13 -21.71 23.71
CA PRO A 766 -41.49 -22.03 22.42
C PRO A 766 -42.31 -22.90 21.42
N ALA A 767 -41.68 -23.24 20.29
CA ALA A 767 -41.79 -24.51 19.52
C ALA A 767 -43.16 -25.04 18.95
N ALA A 768 -43.36 -24.77 17.65
CA ALA A 768 -43.59 -25.74 16.54
C ALA A 768 -44.88 -26.60 16.37
N TRP A 769 -45.19 -26.89 15.08
CA TRP A 769 -46.20 -27.83 14.51
C TRP A 769 -47.70 -27.42 14.68
N ILE A 770 -48.67 -27.76 13.81
CA ILE A 770 -48.76 -28.64 12.61
C ILE A 770 -49.77 -28.08 11.56
N ALA A 771 -49.87 -28.66 10.35
CA ALA A 771 -50.59 -28.11 9.17
C ALA A 771 -51.88 -28.87 8.71
N LEU A 772 -52.52 -28.37 7.64
CA LEU A 772 -53.51 -29.01 6.75
C LEU A 772 -52.96 -28.92 5.30
N ALA A 773 -52.82 -29.96 4.45
CA ALA A 773 -53.70 -31.04 3.99
C ALA A 773 -54.76 -30.58 2.95
N ALA A 774 -55.00 -31.19 1.78
CA ALA A 774 -54.44 -32.38 1.07
C ALA A 774 -54.59 -32.17 -0.48
N CYS A 775 -54.20 -33.01 -1.47
CA CYS A 775 -54.22 -34.47 -1.70
C CYS A 775 -53.11 -34.87 -2.73
N ALA A 776 -52.34 -35.98 -2.56
CA ALA A 776 -52.57 -37.38 -3.02
C ALA A 776 -52.49 -37.58 -4.56
N VAL A 777 -51.88 -38.60 -5.18
CA VAL A 777 -51.73 -40.07 -4.91
C VAL A 777 -50.39 -40.56 -5.55
N LEU A 778 -49.40 -41.15 -4.86
CA LEU A 778 -49.14 -42.60 -4.62
C LEU A 778 -48.91 -43.45 -5.92
N LEU A 779 -47.96 -44.41 -6.07
CA LEU A 779 -47.26 -45.33 -5.13
C LEU A 779 -45.94 -45.95 -5.69
N ARG A 780 -44.93 -46.14 -4.81
CA ARG A 780 -43.88 -47.21 -4.74
C ARG A 780 -43.40 -47.97 -6.00
N ARG A 781 -42.07 -48.10 -6.14
CA ARG A 781 -41.30 -49.30 -5.65
C ARG A 781 -39.76 -49.13 -5.66
N ARG A 782 -39.08 -49.73 -4.67
CA ARG A 782 -37.64 -50.04 -4.69
C ARG A 782 -37.34 -51.19 -5.67
N ARG A 783 -36.20 -51.13 -6.37
CA ARG A 783 -35.29 -52.27 -6.63
C ARG A 783 -34.02 -51.79 -7.34
N GLY A 784 -32.87 -52.31 -6.93
CA GLY A 784 -31.64 -52.31 -7.74
C GLY A 784 -31.14 -53.74 -7.94
N PRO A 785 -30.49 -54.03 -9.07
CA PRO A 785 -29.40 -54.98 -9.21
C PRO A 785 -28.07 -54.22 -9.46
N ALA A 786 -26.91 -54.58 -8.93
CA ALA A 786 -26.25 -55.89 -8.79
C ALA A 786 -25.50 -56.39 -10.04
N GLY A 787 -24.43 -55.66 -10.41
CA GLY A 787 -23.08 -56.22 -10.59
C GLY A 787 -22.70 -56.94 -11.90
N ARG A 788 -21.39 -56.87 -12.19
CA ARG A 788 -20.65 -57.41 -13.35
C ARG A 788 -20.92 -56.65 -14.67
N ARG A 789 -19.92 -56.45 -15.53
CA ARG A 789 -18.52 -56.93 -15.49
C ARG A 789 -17.56 -55.84 -15.03
#